data_AF-A0A6V7V465-F1
#
_entry.id   AF-A0A6V7V465-F1
#
_cell.length_a   1.000
_cell.length_b   1.000
_cell.length_c   1.000
_cell.angle_alpha   90.00
_cell.angle_beta   90.00
_cell.angle_gamma   90.00
#
_symmetry.space_group_name_H-M   'P 1'
#
loop_
_entity.id
_entity.type
_entity.pdbx_description
1 polymer ?
#
loop_
_entity_poly.entity_id
_entity_poly.type
_entity_poly.pdbx_seq_one_letter_code
_entity_poly.pdbx_strand_id
1 'polypeptide(L)'
;MGNTESSKVDFRKLVVEETSKPLTNDEDLDWDKLLPFNTINDLFNFLSAADVRGLRDMHPNALATLITKVIGYLARLPNSLPAQSDHRKIINCIRLLIRVIPFLFEENEWRAYFWAQMPEKEGNTENRPPLGSLLLNSLSHLLFCPNFTVGLVDKNANIKSLSKIDSCEYIWQSGVGFAGKPPSSAVYDANRTEILKLLLVCFSEIIYNRETEISKIRWITCFTSAENRNVLPIFTSLLNIICSYDPVGLGVPYNYLLMTDFREPLVKVSLQFLIVCLDKDSHSKNEEDGYAENYFINYLSRIHREEDFDFILKGFTRLLNNQLQATYFPKSLKKIEFHQELLVLLWKCCEFNQKFLYFILKTSDMLDILVPILYHLNDSRTDPSRIGLVHMSVFLILLLSGERNFGVRLNKPFTSRGIIDVPIFTGTHADLLIIVFHKLITSGNHKLQSLFDCLLTIIVNVSPYLKSLSMVTANKLVHLVEAFSTPWFMFSSPTNHHLIFFILEMFNNIIQYQFDGNSNLIYTIIRKRHVFYQLSNIQTDSVSIAQGLRKGKKPVPKDSEEESAGETTQIGEMNEIRAPMGPTSTLAQTPAIDVMTTNYEAKEGKNEQKQLPKEKKGENSKEKLENEKKKDDEEEEWIATPEWVESWKSKLPLQTIMRVLQILVPQVEKICIDKGLTDESEILKFLQHGTLVGLLPVPHPILIRRYIANEGTNNWFRTYTWGVIYLRNVDPAIWYDTEVNLFEIQNA
;
A
#
# COMPACT_ATOMS: atom_id res chain seq x y z
N MET A 1 37.26 -36.68 10.77
CA MET A 1 38.33 -36.46 9.77
C MET A 1 37.89 -37.10 8.46
N GLY A 2 37.86 -36.34 7.36
CA GLY A 2 37.70 -36.89 6.01
C GLY A 2 36.91 -36.03 5.01
N ASN A 3 37.42 -34.85 4.68
CA ASN A 3 37.28 -34.13 3.39
C ASN A 3 35.90 -33.73 2.84
N THR A 4 35.45 -32.50 3.14
CA THR A 4 34.59 -31.70 2.24
C THR A 4 35.03 -30.22 2.10
N GLU A 5 36.16 -29.82 2.67
CA GLU A 5 36.63 -28.42 2.59
C GLU A 5 37.57 -28.13 1.41
N SER A 6 37.98 -29.13 0.62
CA SER A 6 39.06 -29.01 -0.37
C SER A 6 38.62 -28.90 -1.85
N SER A 7 37.38 -28.50 -2.15
CA SER A 7 36.95 -28.25 -3.54
C SER A 7 36.15 -26.96 -3.77
N LYS A 8 36.09 -26.03 -2.80
CA LYS A 8 35.78 -24.63 -3.12
C LYS A 8 37.06 -24.01 -3.65
N VAL A 9 37.30 -24.12 -4.95
CA VAL A 9 38.19 -23.15 -5.60
C VAL A 9 37.62 -21.78 -5.24
N ASP A 10 38.40 -20.99 -4.52
CA ASP A 10 38.00 -19.71 -3.99
C ASP A 10 37.54 -18.83 -5.15
N PHE A 11 36.21 -18.62 -5.29
CA PHE A 11 35.63 -17.86 -6.41
C PHE A 11 36.30 -16.49 -6.56
N ARG A 12 36.75 -15.92 -5.44
CA ARG A 12 37.54 -14.68 -5.43
C ARG A 12 38.85 -14.85 -6.20
N LYS A 13 39.60 -15.92 -5.96
CA LYS A 13 40.83 -16.25 -6.69
C LYS A 13 40.56 -16.48 -8.17
N LEU A 14 39.47 -17.18 -8.51
CA LEU A 14 39.05 -17.38 -9.90
C LEU A 14 38.74 -16.06 -10.60
N VAL A 15 37.97 -15.16 -9.96
CA VAL A 15 37.67 -13.85 -10.54
C VAL A 15 38.95 -13.03 -10.73
N VAL A 16 39.83 -13.00 -9.74
CA VAL A 16 41.12 -12.28 -9.84
C VAL A 16 42.01 -12.87 -10.94
N GLU A 17 42.10 -14.21 -11.04
CA GLU A 17 42.85 -14.91 -12.09
C GLU A 17 42.29 -14.56 -13.48
N GLU A 18 40.97 -14.69 -13.68
CA GLU A 18 40.34 -14.46 -14.99
C GLU A 18 40.32 -12.99 -15.41
N THR A 19 40.29 -12.05 -14.45
CA THR A 19 40.31 -10.61 -14.72
C THR A 19 41.72 -10.02 -14.87
N SER A 20 42.75 -10.72 -14.39
CA SER A 20 44.16 -10.32 -14.55
C SER A 20 44.78 -10.71 -15.90
N LYS A 21 44.12 -11.56 -16.70
CA LYS A 21 44.57 -11.93 -18.04
C LYS A 21 44.60 -10.70 -18.97
N PRO A 22 45.66 -10.52 -19.79
CA PRO A 22 45.82 -9.34 -20.64
C PRO A 22 44.66 -9.19 -21.63
N LEU A 23 44.24 -7.94 -21.87
CA LEU A 23 43.10 -7.50 -22.69
C LEU A 23 43.27 -7.74 -24.21
N THR A 24 43.95 -8.81 -24.61
CA THR A 24 44.36 -9.00 -26.02
C THR A 24 43.23 -9.44 -26.93
N ASN A 25 42.08 -9.91 -26.41
CA ASN A 25 40.85 -10.11 -27.18
C ASN A 25 39.61 -9.75 -26.33
N ASP A 26 38.60 -9.16 -26.97
CA ASP A 26 37.33 -8.73 -26.36
C ASP A 26 36.41 -9.92 -25.93
N GLU A 27 36.93 -11.15 -26.01
CA GLU A 27 36.36 -12.47 -25.71
C GLU A 27 37.55 -13.30 -25.14
N ASP A 28 37.53 -14.02 -24.02
CA ASP A 28 36.46 -14.65 -23.27
C ASP A 28 36.86 -14.70 -21.78
N LEU A 29 35.96 -14.28 -20.90
CA LEU A 29 35.95 -14.89 -19.56
C LEU A 29 35.65 -16.39 -19.79
N ASP A 30 36.32 -17.29 -19.08
CA ASP A 30 35.94 -18.71 -19.13
C ASP A 30 34.60 -18.89 -18.40
N TRP A 31 33.51 -18.70 -19.14
CA TRP A 31 32.15 -18.63 -18.61
C TRP A 31 31.70 -19.96 -18.03
N ASP A 32 32.15 -21.08 -18.61
CA ASP A 32 31.83 -22.41 -18.10
C ASP A 32 32.54 -22.67 -16.77
N LYS A 33 33.78 -22.15 -16.60
CA LYS A 33 34.52 -22.17 -15.33
C LYS A 33 33.95 -21.21 -14.29
N LEU A 34 33.50 -20.01 -14.70
CA LEU A 34 33.01 -18.96 -13.79
C LEU A 34 31.55 -19.13 -13.37
N LEU A 35 30.71 -19.69 -14.25
CA LEU A 35 29.27 -19.76 -14.09
C LEU A 35 28.69 -21.18 -14.35
N PRO A 36 29.17 -22.24 -13.67
CA PRO A 36 28.72 -23.62 -13.90
C PRO A 36 27.34 -23.96 -13.29
N PHE A 37 26.55 -22.96 -12.87
CA PHE A 37 25.34 -23.17 -12.07
C PHE A 37 24.13 -23.63 -12.91
N ASN A 38 23.23 -24.42 -12.32
CA ASN A 38 21.97 -24.83 -12.94
C ASN A 38 20.80 -24.00 -12.44
N THR A 39 20.80 -23.67 -11.15
CA THR A 39 19.76 -22.88 -10.48
C THR A 39 20.35 -21.64 -9.81
N ILE A 40 19.50 -20.67 -9.49
CA ILE A 40 19.90 -19.50 -8.70
C ILE A 40 20.27 -19.90 -7.26
N ASN A 41 19.66 -20.96 -6.71
CA ASN A 41 19.98 -21.47 -5.38
C ASN A 41 21.38 -22.09 -5.33
N ASP A 42 21.81 -22.76 -6.41
CA ASP A 42 23.20 -23.26 -6.52
C ASP A 42 24.21 -22.10 -6.42
N LEU A 43 23.91 -20.98 -7.10
CA LEU A 43 24.75 -19.78 -7.06
C LEU A 43 24.78 -19.17 -5.66
N PHE A 44 23.64 -18.99 -5.01
CA PHE A 44 23.56 -18.38 -3.67
C PHE A 44 24.25 -19.25 -2.61
N ASN A 45 24.18 -20.58 -2.72
CA ASN A 45 24.91 -21.51 -1.85
C ASN A 45 26.42 -21.50 -2.11
N PHE A 46 26.82 -21.30 -3.37
CA PHE A 46 28.22 -21.23 -3.75
C PHE A 46 28.87 -19.89 -3.36
N LEU A 47 28.18 -18.78 -3.59
CA LEU A 47 28.67 -17.41 -3.39
C LEU A 47 28.02 -16.77 -2.14
N SER A 48 28.70 -16.86 -1.01
CA SER A 48 28.21 -16.29 0.26
C SER A 48 28.26 -14.75 0.28
N ALA A 49 27.54 -14.12 1.21
CA ALA A 49 27.56 -12.66 1.37
C ALA A 49 28.97 -12.14 1.68
N ALA A 50 29.71 -12.87 2.52
CA ALA A 50 31.10 -12.56 2.85
C ALA A 50 32.02 -12.65 1.62
N ASP A 51 31.72 -13.53 0.66
CA ASP A 51 32.47 -13.66 -0.60
C ASP A 51 32.29 -12.47 -1.51
N VAL A 52 31.05 -11.97 -1.63
CA VAL A 52 30.76 -10.78 -2.44
C VAL A 52 31.40 -9.54 -1.83
N ARG A 53 31.24 -9.31 -0.51
CA ARG A 53 31.89 -8.18 0.19
C ARG A 53 33.41 -8.27 0.12
N GLY A 54 33.97 -9.44 0.35
CA GLY A 54 35.41 -9.66 0.24
C GLY A 54 35.95 -9.34 -1.16
N LEU A 55 35.21 -9.67 -2.22
CA LEU A 55 35.57 -9.31 -3.59
C LEU A 55 35.45 -7.80 -3.84
N ARG A 56 34.39 -7.16 -3.31
CA ARG A 56 34.14 -5.70 -3.40
C ARG A 56 35.22 -4.88 -2.70
N ASP A 57 35.56 -5.26 -1.48
CA ASP A 57 36.42 -4.47 -0.60
C ASP A 57 37.92 -4.74 -0.85
N MET A 58 38.30 -5.99 -1.10
CA MET A 58 39.71 -6.37 -1.28
C MET A 58 40.17 -6.32 -2.74
N HIS A 59 39.26 -6.50 -3.70
CA HIS A 59 39.59 -6.56 -5.13
C HIS A 59 38.61 -5.77 -6.02
N PRO A 60 38.35 -4.47 -5.74
CA PRO A 60 37.33 -3.67 -6.43
C PRO A 60 37.55 -3.60 -7.95
N ASN A 61 38.80 -3.51 -8.43
CA ASN A 61 39.12 -3.44 -9.86
C ASN A 61 38.76 -4.74 -10.60
N ALA A 62 38.99 -5.90 -9.97
CA ALA A 62 38.62 -7.20 -10.53
C ALA A 62 37.10 -7.32 -10.62
N LEU A 63 36.38 -6.91 -9.57
CA LEU A 63 34.92 -6.89 -9.55
C LEU A 63 34.34 -5.96 -10.62
N ALA A 64 34.87 -4.74 -10.74
CA ALA A 64 34.45 -3.77 -11.76
C ALA A 64 34.66 -4.32 -13.17
N THR A 65 35.79 -5.00 -13.40
CA THR A 65 36.08 -5.67 -14.67
C THR A 65 35.10 -6.81 -14.96
N LEU A 66 34.80 -7.65 -13.97
CA LEU A 66 33.82 -8.73 -14.08
C LEU A 66 32.44 -8.18 -14.46
N ILE A 67 31.94 -7.18 -13.71
CA ILE A 67 30.62 -6.57 -13.95
C ILE A 67 30.58 -5.93 -15.35
N THR A 68 31.61 -5.18 -15.73
CA THR A 68 31.70 -4.56 -17.06
C THR A 68 31.69 -5.60 -18.18
N LYS A 69 32.41 -6.72 -18.02
CA LYS A 69 32.43 -7.81 -19.02
C LYS A 69 31.10 -8.56 -19.08
N VAL A 70 30.45 -8.81 -17.93
CA VAL A 70 29.12 -9.45 -17.87
C VAL A 70 28.06 -8.58 -18.56
N ILE A 71 28.00 -7.30 -18.20
CA ILE A 71 27.05 -6.36 -18.82
C ILE A 71 27.41 -6.14 -20.30
N GLY A 72 28.71 -6.08 -20.63
CA GLY A 72 29.18 -6.00 -22.01
C GLY A 72 28.77 -7.19 -22.86
N TYR A 73 28.84 -8.42 -22.32
CA TYR A 73 28.34 -9.62 -22.98
C TYR A 73 26.83 -9.51 -23.24
N LEU A 74 26.04 -9.16 -22.22
CA LEU A 74 24.60 -8.96 -22.36
C LEU A 74 24.25 -7.89 -23.40
N ALA A 75 25.05 -6.82 -23.48
CA ALA A 75 24.86 -5.70 -24.40
C ALA A 75 25.23 -5.99 -25.85
N ARG A 76 26.03 -7.03 -26.12
CA ARG A 76 26.30 -7.49 -27.49
C ARG A 76 25.16 -8.36 -28.03
N LEU A 77 24.39 -9.01 -27.16
CA LEU A 77 23.31 -9.92 -27.57
C LEU A 77 22.26 -9.24 -28.46
N PRO A 78 21.78 -8.01 -28.20
CA PRO A 78 20.79 -7.38 -29.08
C PRO A 78 21.22 -7.21 -30.56
N ASN A 79 22.52 -7.27 -30.85
CA ASN A 79 23.04 -7.17 -32.21
C ASN A 79 22.94 -8.48 -33.00
N SER A 80 22.60 -9.59 -32.36
CA SER A 80 22.39 -10.92 -32.99
C SER A 80 21.23 -11.66 -32.33
N LEU A 81 20.86 -12.84 -32.82
CA LEU A 81 19.97 -13.74 -32.06
C LEU A 81 20.85 -14.70 -31.24
N PRO A 82 20.63 -14.83 -29.93
CA PRO A 82 21.33 -15.81 -29.13
C PRO A 82 21.16 -17.22 -29.69
N ALA A 83 22.24 -18.00 -29.75
CA ALA A 83 22.12 -19.42 -30.02
C ALA A 83 21.51 -20.12 -28.80
N GLN A 84 20.88 -21.27 -29.01
CA GLN A 84 20.30 -22.04 -27.89
C GLN A 84 21.36 -22.46 -26.86
N SER A 85 22.61 -22.67 -27.29
CA SER A 85 23.76 -22.90 -26.41
C SER A 85 24.04 -21.74 -25.45
N ASP A 86 23.72 -20.50 -25.86
CA ASP A 86 23.99 -19.30 -25.07
C ASP A 86 22.90 -19.03 -24.02
N HIS A 87 21.71 -19.62 -24.14
CA HIS A 87 20.59 -19.34 -23.23
C HIS A 87 20.97 -19.55 -21.75
N ARG A 88 21.70 -20.64 -21.46
CA ARG A 88 22.16 -20.94 -20.10
C ARG A 88 23.17 -19.90 -19.61
N LYS A 89 24.10 -19.50 -20.49
CA LYS A 89 25.11 -18.48 -20.20
C LYS A 89 24.45 -17.12 -19.90
N ILE A 90 23.45 -16.73 -20.68
CA ILE A 90 22.68 -15.49 -20.46
C ILE A 90 22.00 -15.50 -19.09
N ILE A 91 21.29 -16.58 -18.77
CA ILE A 91 20.59 -16.71 -17.47
C ILE A 91 21.58 -16.72 -16.30
N ASN A 92 22.74 -17.37 -16.44
CA ASN A 92 23.74 -17.37 -15.37
C ASN A 92 24.40 -15.99 -15.18
N CYS A 93 24.62 -15.22 -16.25
CA CYS A 93 25.04 -13.82 -16.16
C CYS A 93 24.01 -12.98 -15.38
N ILE A 94 22.72 -13.16 -15.68
CA ILE A 94 21.62 -12.48 -14.97
C ILE A 94 21.62 -12.84 -13.48
N ARG A 95 21.74 -14.14 -13.15
CA ARG A 95 21.78 -14.63 -11.76
C ARG A 95 22.98 -14.11 -10.99
N LEU A 96 24.15 -14.04 -11.62
CA LEU A 96 25.34 -13.43 -11.01
C LEU A 96 25.08 -11.98 -10.62
N LEU A 97 24.49 -11.20 -11.52
CA LEU A 97 24.15 -9.80 -11.25
C LEU A 97 23.08 -9.67 -10.15
N ILE A 98 22.07 -10.55 -10.12
CA ILE A 98 21.07 -10.60 -9.02
C ILE A 98 21.76 -10.79 -7.67
N ARG A 99 22.80 -11.64 -7.61
CA ARG A 99 23.52 -11.90 -6.35
C ARG A 99 24.47 -10.75 -5.98
N VAL A 100 25.12 -10.12 -6.94
CA VAL A 100 26.22 -9.17 -6.67
C VAL A 100 25.73 -7.74 -6.46
N ILE A 101 24.79 -7.24 -7.28
CA ILE A 101 24.35 -5.84 -7.27
C ILE A 101 23.86 -5.36 -5.89
N PRO A 102 23.05 -6.12 -5.12
CA PRO A 102 22.62 -5.70 -3.79
C PRO A 102 23.78 -5.28 -2.86
N PHE A 103 24.90 -6.02 -2.88
CA PHE A 103 26.08 -5.70 -2.08
C PHE A 103 26.88 -4.52 -2.64
N LEU A 104 26.76 -4.22 -3.93
CA LEU A 104 27.36 -3.02 -4.49
C LEU A 104 26.62 -1.77 -3.99
N PHE A 105 25.30 -1.84 -3.85
CA PHE A 105 24.50 -0.69 -3.42
C PHE A 105 24.70 -0.29 -1.95
N GLU A 106 25.31 -1.12 -1.12
CA GLU A 106 25.75 -0.73 0.23
C GLU A 106 26.70 0.49 0.18
N GLU A 107 27.52 0.59 -0.87
CA GLU A 107 28.55 1.63 -1.02
C GLU A 107 28.16 2.71 -2.05
N ASN A 108 28.32 3.98 -1.67
CA ASN A 108 27.98 5.15 -2.50
C ASN A 108 28.77 5.20 -3.82
N GLU A 109 30.05 4.81 -3.80
CA GLU A 109 30.93 4.83 -4.98
C GLU A 109 30.45 3.88 -6.08
N TRP A 110 29.93 2.71 -5.68
CA TRP A 110 29.41 1.72 -6.61
C TRP A 110 28.04 2.10 -7.18
N ARG A 111 27.20 2.80 -6.41
CA ARG A 111 25.97 3.44 -6.93
C ARG A 111 26.31 4.44 -8.02
N ALA A 112 27.32 5.29 -7.79
CA ALA A 112 27.80 6.25 -8.78
C ALA A 112 28.46 5.57 -9.99
N TYR A 113 29.17 4.45 -9.80
CA TYR A 113 29.88 3.70 -10.85
C TYR A 113 28.96 3.28 -12.01
N PHE A 114 27.72 2.84 -11.73
CA PHE A 114 26.77 2.48 -12.79
C PHE A 114 26.39 3.65 -13.70
N TRP A 115 26.46 4.87 -13.18
CA TRP A 115 26.02 6.09 -13.85
C TRP A 115 27.17 7.01 -14.27
N ALA A 116 28.42 6.64 -13.98
CA ALA A 116 29.60 7.37 -14.41
C ALA A 116 29.79 7.29 -15.93
N GLN A 117 30.31 8.36 -16.54
CA GLN A 117 30.70 8.36 -17.95
C GLN A 117 31.94 7.46 -18.12
N MET A 118 31.86 6.53 -19.07
CA MET A 118 32.98 5.62 -19.38
C MET A 118 34.08 6.38 -20.13
N PRO A 119 35.38 6.16 -19.82
CA PRO A 119 36.47 6.85 -20.49
C PRO A 119 36.46 6.54 -21.99
N GLU A 120 36.65 7.58 -22.80
CA GLU A 120 36.77 7.49 -24.26
C GLU A 120 37.90 6.51 -24.61
N LYS A 121 37.61 5.49 -25.44
CA LYS A 121 38.67 4.76 -26.14
C LYS A 121 39.20 5.70 -27.22
N GLU A 122 40.51 5.94 -27.25
CA GLU A 122 41.17 6.77 -28.27
C GLU A 122 40.69 6.37 -29.68
N GLY A 123 39.98 7.27 -30.36
CA GLY A 123 39.56 7.12 -31.75
C GLY A 123 38.07 6.89 -32.03
N ASN A 124 37.19 6.82 -31.02
CA ASN A 124 35.73 6.72 -31.25
C ASN A 124 34.99 7.87 -30.55
N THR A 125 34.47 8.82 -31.34
CA THR A 125 33.79 10.05 -30.87
C THR A 125 32.35 9.86 -30.38
N GLU A 126 31.90 8.62 -30.16
CA GLU A 126 30.56 8.36 -29.62
C GLU A 126 30.62 8.19 -28.10
N ASN A 127 29.98 9.13 -27.38
CA ASN A 127 29.74 9.03 -25.93
C ASN A 127 29.07 7.70 -25.61
N ARG A 128 29.83 6.75 -25.04
CA ARG A 128 29.29 5.45 -24.64
C ARG A 128 28.29 5.66 -23.48
N PRO A 129 27.08 5.06 -23.54
CA PRO A 129 26.11 5.22 -22.47
C PRO A 129 26.65 4.65 -21.15
N PRO A 130 26.21 5.18 -19.98
CA PRO A 130 26.56 4.63 -18.68
C PRO A 130 26.20 3.15 -18.55
N LEU A 131 26.92 2.44 -17.68
CA LEU A 131 26.79 1.00 -17.51
C LEU A 131 25.37 0.58 -17.10
N GLY A 132 24.71 1.36 -16.24
CA GLY A 132 23.33 1.14 -15.83
C GLY A 132 22.34 1.26 -16.98
N SER A 133 22.48 2.29 -17.82
CA SER A 133 21.66 2.46 -19.03
C SER A 133 21.87 1.30 -20.02
N LEU A 134 23.13 0.90 -20.22
CA LEU A 134 23.47 -0.23 -21.09
C LEU A 134 22.83 -1.54 -20.60
N LEU A 135 22.86 -1.80 -19.29
CA LEU A 135 22.22 -2.96 -18.68
C LEU A 135 20.69 -2.93 -18.88
N LEU A 136 20.04 -1.81 -18.55
CA LEU A 136 18.58 -1.65 -18.70
C LEU A 136 18.12 -1.87 -20.15
N ASN A 137 18.85 -1.31 -21.12
CA ASN A 137 18.52 -1.47 -22.53
C ASN A 137 18.68 -2.94 -22.96
N SER A 138 19.76 -3.59 -22.54
CA SER A 138 20.02 -5.01 -22.85
C SER A 138 18.92 -5.93 -22.30
N LEU A 139 18.52 -5.73 -21.03
CA LEU A 139 17.45 -6.50 -20.40
C LEU A 139 16.09 -6.24 -21.06
N SER A 140 15.80 -4.98 -21.42
CA SER A 140 14.57 -4.61 -22.13
C SER A 140 14.46 -5.32 -23.48
N HIS A 141 15.55 -5.44 -24.22
CA HIS A 141 15.59 -6.22 -25.46
C HIS A 141 15.42 -7.73 -25.20
N LEU A 142 16.10 -8.29 -24.20
CA LEU A 142 16.01 -9.72 -23.86
C LEU A 142 14.60 -10.16 -23.48
N LEU A 143 13.76 -9.26 -22.94
CA LEU A 143 12.34 -9.54 -22.63
C LEU A 143 11.46 -9.87 -23.85
N PHE A 144 11.92 -9.54 -25.07
CA PHE A 144 11.23 -9.85 -26.34
C PHE A 144 12.12 -10.62 -27.31
N CYS A 145 13.13 -11.34 -26.80
CA CYS A 145 14.02 -12.15 -27.61
C CYS A 145 13.32 -13.43 -28.10
N PRO A 146 13.15 -13.62 -29.43
CA PRO A 146 12.54 -14.82 -29.99
C PRO A 146 13.30 -16.09 -29.59
N ASN A 147 12.56 -17.18 -29.37
CA ASN A 147 13.02 -18.48 -28.89
C ASN A 147 13.69 -18.50 -27.51
N PHE A 148 13.82 -17.35 -26.85
CA PHE A 148 14.38 -17.23 -25.50
C PHE A 148 13.30 -16.80 -24.50
N THR A 149 12.60 -15.69 -24.77
CA THR A 149 11.53 -15.16 -23.92
C THR A 149 10.21 -15.03 -24.67
N VAL A 150 10.18 -15.12 -25.99
CA VAL A 150 8.93 -15.09 -26.79
C VAL A 150 9.00 -16.11 -27.92
N GLY A 151 7.86 -16.60 -28.40
CA GLY A 151 7.81 -17.46 -29.60
C GLY A 151 7.92 -16.64 -30.88
N LEU A 152 8.44 -17.22 -31.96
CA LEU A 152 8.44 -16.61 -33.29
C LEU A 152 7.00 -16.43 -33.81
N VAL A 153 6.66 -15.21 -34.22
CA VAL A 153 5.35 -14.88 -34.81
C VAL A 153 5.25 -15.45 -36.23
N ASP A 154 6.28 -15.26 -37.05
CA ASP A 154 6.44 -15.90 -38.35
C ASP A 154 7.67 -16.82 -38.35
N LYS A 155 7.45 -18.11 -38.62
CA LYS A 155 8.51 -19.12 -38.68
C LYS A 155 9.49 -18.88 -39.83
N ASN A 156 9.11 -18.07 -40.84
CA ASN A 156 9.93 -17.73 -42.00
C ASN A 156 10.63 -16.37 -41.87
N ALA A 157 10.44 -15.63 -40.76
CA ALA A 157 11.05 -14.33 -40.57
C ALA A 157 12.57 -14.46 -40.36
N ASN A 158 13.36 -13.83 -41.25
CA ASN A 158 14.81 -13.76 -41.12
C ASN A 158 15.22 -12.59 -40.21
N ILE A 159 15.01 -12.75 -38.91
CA ILE A 159 15.36 -11.76 -37.90
C ILE A 159 16.90 -11.77 -37.75
N LYS A 160 17.56 -10.68 -38.11
CA LYS A 160 19.03 -10.58 -38.05
C LYS A 160 19.56 -9.90 -36.78
N SER A 161 18.72 -9.10 -36.12
CA SER A 161 19.08 -8.36 -34.90
C SER A 161 17.84 -8.05 -34.08
N LEU A 162 17.96 -8.22 -32.77
CA LEU A 162 16.91 -7.96 -31.78
C LEU A 162 16.54 -6.47 -31.71
N SER A 163 17.50 -5.56 -31.96
CA SER A 163 17.25 -4.11 -31.96
C SER A 163 16.31 -3.65 -33.07
N LYS A 164 16.04 -4.48 -34.09
CA LYS A 164 15.14 -4.15 -35.20
C LYS A 164 13.74 -4.75 -35.04
N ILE A 165 13.51 -5.59 -34.05
CA ILE A 165 12.20 -6.22 -33.83
C ILE A 165 11.16 -5.17 -33.40
N ASP A 166 9.94 -5.28 -33.93
CA ASP A 166 8.80 -4.59 -33.35
C ASP A 166 8.27 -5.40 -32.16
N SER A 167 8.72 -5.03 -30.97
CA SER A 167 8.34 -5.70 -29.72
C SER A 167 6.82 -5.66 -29.44
N CYS A 168 6.05 -4.78 -30.10
CA CYS A 168 4.60 -4.74 -29.97
C CYS A 168 3.91 -5.99 -30.54
N GLU A 169 4.54 -6.69 -31.49
CA GLU A 169 4.02 -7.96 -32.01
C GLU A 169 4.19 -9.13 -31.03
N TYR A 170 5.05 -8.96 -30.02
CA TYR A 170 5.50 -10.00 -29.09
C TYR A 170 5.00 -9.78 -27.65
N ILE A 171 3.93 -9.00 -27.46
CA ILE A 171 3.30 -8.80 -26.15
C ILE A 171 2.91 -10.16 -25.55
N TRP A 172 3.22 -10.37 -24.27
CA TRP A 172 3.23 -11.71 -23.65
C TRP A 172 1.85 -12.32 -23.45
N GLN A 173 0.79 -11.51 -23.51
CA GLN A 173 -0.56 -11.91 -23.17
C GLN A 173 -1.60 -10.96 -23.77
N SER A 174 -2.73 -11.51 -24.22
CA SER A 174 -3.87 -10.73 -24.71
C SER A 174 -4.52 -9.92 -23.58
N GLY A 175 -4.99 -8.72 -23.90
CA GLY A 175 -5.68 -7.83 -22.97
C GLY A 175 -5.69 -6.40 -23.50
N VAL A 176 -5.38 -5.44 -22.62
CA VAL A 176 -5.29 -4.02 -22.97
C VAL A 176 -4.31 -3.84 -24.12
N GLY A 177 -4.73 -3.11 -25.16
CA GLY A 177 -3.86 -2.74 -26.28
C GLY A 177 -3.36 -3.89 -27.17
N PHE A 178 -3.73 -5.15 -26.90
CA PHE A 178 -3.24 -6.31 -27.66
C PHE A 178 -4.22 -7.48 -27.65
N ALA A 179 -4.70 -7.87 -28.83
CA ALA A 179 -5.66 -8.98 -28.99
C ALA A 179 -5.00 -10.33 -29.34
N GLY A 180 -3.69 -10.34 -29.63
CA GLY A 180 -2.96 -11.55 -30.03
C GLY A 180 -2.91 -12.60 -28.91
N LYS A 181 -3.00 -13.88 -29.29
CA LYS A 181 -2.89 -15.01 -28.35
C LYS A 181 -1.53 -15.70 -28.51
N PRO A 182 -0.47 -15.21 -27.82
CA PRO A 182 0.85 -15.80 -27.92
C PRO A 182 0.87 -17.20 -27.28
N PRO A 183 1.77 -18.09 -27.73
CA PRO A 183 1.91 -19.42 -27.15
C PRO A 183 2.41 -19.35 -25.69
N SER A 184 1.81 -20.17 -24.83
CA SER A 184 2.27 -20.33 -23.44
C SER A 184 3.50 -21.25 -23.39
N SER A 185 4.53 -20.87 -22.64
CA SER A 185 5.76 -21.65 -22.47
C SER A 185 6.35 -21.40 -21.10
N ALA A 186 6.47 -22.46 -20.30
CA ALA A 186 7.07 -22.40 -18.96
C ALA A 186 8.53 -21.92 -18.99
N VAL A 187 9.28 -22.26 -20.05
CA VAL A 187 10.66 -21.81 -20.23
C VAL A 187 10.72 -20.30 -20.48
N TYR A 188 9.82 -19.77 -21.30
CA TYR A 188 9.75 -18.34 -21.57
C TYR A 188 9.34 -17.57 -20.32
N ASP A 189 8.36 -18.07 -19.56
CA ASP A 189 7.95 -17.46 -18.30
C ASP A 189 9.07 -17.49 -17.25
N ALA A 190 9.83 -18.58 -17.16
CA ALA A 190 11.00 -18.67 -16.28
C ALA A 190 12.09 -17.67 -16.66
N ASN A 191 12.44 -17.56 -17.94
CA ASN A 191 13.45 -16.61 -18.42
C ASN A 191 13.03 -15.15 -18.20
N ARG A 192 11.76 -14.81 -18.48
CA ARG A 192 11.20 -13.48 -18.17
C ARG A 192 11.27 -13.18 -16.68
N THR A 193 10.97 -14.17 -15.84
CA THR A 193 11.02 -14.01 -14.38
C THR A 193 12.43 -13.65 -13.90
N GLU A 194 13.47 -14.34 -14.39
CA GLU A 194 14.87 -14.03 -14.03
C GLU A 194 15.29 -12.63 -14.49
N ILE A 195 14.90 -12.22 -15.71
CA ILE A 195 15.19 -10.87 -16.22
C ILE A 195 14.50 -9.79 -15.39
N LEU A 196 13.21 -9.98 -15.07
CA LEU A 196 12.45 -9.02 -14.25
C LEU A 196 12.98 -8.97 -12.81
N LYS A 197 13.46 -10.08 -12.24
CA LYS A 197 14.13 -10.09 -10.93
C LYS A 197 15.39 -9.24 -10.94
N LEU A 198 16.22 -9.32 -11.99
CA LEU A 198 17.39 -8.46 -12.11
C LEU A 198 17.02 -6.98 -12.27
N LEU A 199 15.99 -6.66 -13.06
CA LEU A 199 15.48 -5.29 -13.17
C LEU A 199 14.98 -4.76 -11.81
N LEU A 200 14.27 -5.59 -11.05
CA LEU A 200 13.82 -5.26 -9.70
C LEU A 200 15.00 -5.05 -8.73
N VAL A 201 16.06 -5.86 -8.84
CA VAL A 201 17.32 -5.67 -8.10
C VAL A 201 17.96 -4.33 -8.45
N CYS A 202 18.07 -3.96 -9.73
CA CYS A 202 18.59 -2.65 -10.12
C CYS A 202 17.77 -1.51 -9.50
N PHE A 203 16.44 -1.65 -9.43
CA PHE A 203 15.55 -0.61 -8.90
C PHE A 203 15.58 -0.52 -7.37
N SER A 204 16.15 -1.53 -6.71
CA SER A 204 16.26 -1.58 -5.25
C SER A 204 17.31 -0.66 -4.66
N GLU A 205 18.09 0.10 -5.46
CA GLU A 205 19.07 1.08 -4.96
C GLU A 205 18.48 1.99 -3.86
N ILE A 206 17.20 2.35 -4.00
CA ILE A 206 16.49 3.21 -3.07
C ILE A 206 16.40 2.66 -1.64
N ILE A 207 16.45 1.35 -1.44
CA ILE A 207 16.39 0.76 -0.08
C ILE A 207 17.70 0.96 0.69
N TYR A 208 18.79 1.33 0.00
CA TYR A 208 20.12 1.56 0.56
C TYR A 208 20.41 3.04 0.83
N ASN A 209 19.60 3.97 0.31
CA ASN A 209 19.78 5.39 0.53
C ASN A 209 19.37 5.78 1.96
N ARG A 210 20.10 6.71 2.57
CA ARG A 210 19.69 7.35 3.84
C ARG A 210 18.74 8.51 3.55
N GLU A 211 17.82 8.83 4.48
CA GLU A 211 16.78 9.87 4.31
C GLU A 211 17.31 11.26 3.89
N THR A 212 18.60 11.55 4.10
CA THR A 212 19.26 12.81 3.74
C THR A 212 19.80 12.88 2.31
N GLU A 213 19.86 11.75 1.58
CA GLU A 213 20.32 11.71 0.20
C GLU A 213 19.13 11.95 -0.73
N ILE A 214 19.19 12.97 -1.60
CA ILE A 214 18.18 13.19 -2.65
C ILE A 214 18.13 11.90 -3.48
N SER A 215 17.12 11.07 -3.24
CA SER A 215 16.93 9.79 -3.89
C SER A 215 16.56 10.03 -5.35
N LYS A 216 17.57 10.23 -6.20
CA LYS A 216 17.36 10.24 -7.64
C LYS A 216 16.99 8.81 -8.03
N ILE A 217 15.72 8.59 -8.37
CA ILE A 217 15.19 7.30 -8.81
C ILE A 217 15.66 6.98 -10.25
N ARG A 218 16.99 7.07 -10.50
CA ARG A 218 17.60 7.11 -11.84
C ARG A 218 17.31 5.87 -12.66
N TRP A 219 17.36 4.69 -12.05
CA TRP A 219 17.06 3.43 -12.72
C TRP A 219 15.64 3.40 -13.28
N ILE A 220 14.65 3.82 -12.48
CA ILE A 220 13.23 3.85 -12.88
C ILE A 220 13.02 4.91 -13.94
N THR A 221 13.53 6.13 -13.72
CA THR A 221 13.41 7.24 -14.66
C THR A 221 14.00 6.89 -16.03
N CYS A 222 15.21 6.31 -16.08
CA CYS A 222 15.84 5.89 -17.31
C CYS A 222 15.02 4.79 -18.02
N PHE A 223 14.61 3.75 -17.29
CA PHE A 223 13.88 2.62 -17.85
C PHE A 223 12.49 2.98 -18.38
N THR A 224 11.80 3.90 -17.69
CA THR A 224 10.44 4.34 -18.04
C THR A 224 10.42 5.55 -18.98
N SER A 225 11.58 6.00 -19.46
CA SER A 225 11.69 7.10 -20.42
C SER A 225 11.36 6.68 -21.85
N ALA A 226 11.21 7.66 -22.73
CA ALA A 226 11.06 7.46 -24.18
C ALA A 226 12.29 6.81 -24.83
N GLU A 227 13.47 6.85 -24.20
CA GLU A 227 14.70 6.26 -24.74
C GLU A 227 14.62 4.73 -24.77
N ASN A 228 13.82 4.13 -23.88
CA ASN A 228 13.57 2.71 -23.90
C ASN A 228 12.53 2.37 -24.98
N ARG A 229 13.00 1.90 -26.14
CA ARG A 229 12.13 1.47 -27.26
C ARG A 229 11.07 0.43 -26.86
N ASN A 230 11.34 -0.39 -25.84
CA ASN A 230 10.44 -1.45 -25.40
C ASN A 230 9.47 -1.02 -24.30
N VAL A 231 9.46 0.26 -23.89
CA VAL A 231 8.68 0.76 -22.75
C VAL A 231 7.19 0.41 -22.83
N LEU A 232 6.55 0.61 -23.99
CA LEU A 232 5.13 0.31 -24.22
C LEU A 232 4.81 -1.21 -24.20
N PRO A 233 5.50 -2.08 -24.97
CA PRO A 233 5.22 -3.50 -24.93
C PRO A 233 5.55 -4.15 -23.58
N ILE A 234 6.54 -3.62 -22.82
CA ILE A 234 6.79 -4.05 -21.44
C ILE A 234 5.59 -3.71 -20.56
N PHE A 235 5.18 -2.44 -20.52
CA PHE A 235 4.01 -2.00 -19.74
C PHE A 235 2.78 -2.86 -20.04
N THR A 236 2.49 -3.05 -21.33
CA THR A 236 1.31 -3.80 -21.80
C THR A 236 1.39 -5.27 -21.40
N SER A 237 2.56 -5.89 -21.53
CA SER A 237 2.76 -7.30 -21.17
C SER A 237 2.63 -7.54 -19.67
N LEU A 238 3.17 -6.64 -18.84
CA LEU A 238 3.06 -6.70 -17.37
C LEU A 238 1.60 -6.57 -16.93
N LEU A 239 0.88 -5.56 -17.44
CA LEU A 239 -0.53 -5.36 -17.10
C LEU A 239 -1.38 -6.56 -17.51
N ASN A 240 -1.22 -7.04 -18.75
CA ASN A 240 -2.03 -8.14 -19.28
C ASN A 240 -1.74 -9.47 -18.57
N ILE A 241 -0.48 -9.77 -18.22
CA ILE A 241 -0.16 -11.01 -17.51
C ILE A 241 -0.76 -11.04 -16.11
N ILE A 242 -0.77 -9.90 -15.40
CA ILE A 242 -1.39 -9.78 -14.08
C ILE A 242 -2.91 -9.92 -14.21
N CYS A 243 -3.55 -9.11 -15.06
CA CYS A 243 -5.01 -9.05 -15.15
C CYS A 243 -5.65 -10.29 -15.79
N SER A 244 -4.89 -11.12 -16.51
CA SER A 244 -5.38 -12.38 -17.09
C SER A 244 -5.08 -13.61 -16.25
N TYR A 245 -4.24 -13.51 -15.21
CA TYR A 245 -3.86 -14.65 -14.39
C TYR A 245 -5.08 -15.26 -13.67
N ASP A 246 -5.19 -16.59 -13.74
CA ASP A 246 -6.24 -17.36 -13.11
C ASP A 246 -5.61 -18.41 -12.16
N PRO A 247 -5.64 -18.18 -10.84
CA PRO A 247 -5.05 -19.10 -9.85
C PRO A 247 -5.87 -20.38 -9.65
N VAL A 248 -7.13 -20.42 -10.13
CA VAL A 248 -8.05 -21.54 -9.93
C VAL A 248 -8.05 -22.49 -11.14
N GLY A 249 -7.89 -21.94 -12.34
CA GLY A 249 -7.86 -22.70 -13.58
C GLY A 249 -9.16 -23.47 -13.80
N LEU A 250 -9.07 -24.80 -13.95
CA LEU A 250 -10.26 -25.65 -14.19
C LEU A 250 -11.21 -25.76 -12.97
N GLY A 251 -10.85 -25.20 -11.81
CA GLY A 251 -11.70 -25.24 -10.61
C GLY A 251 -11.79 -26.60 -9.92
N VAL A 252 -10.93 -27.55 -10.32
CA VAL A 252 -10.87 -28.89 -9.75
C VAL A 252 -10.18 -28.84 -8.36
N PRO A 253 -10.81 -29.39 -7.30
CA PRO A 253 -10.21 -29.50 -5.96
C PRO A 253 -8.80 -30.11 -5.99
N TYR A 254 -7.86 -29.49 -5.26
CA TYR A 254 -6.47 -29.92 -5.09
C TYR A 254 -5.62 -29.98 -6.37
N ASN A 255 -6.11 -29.48 -7.51
CA ASN A 255 -5.37 -29.51 -8.78
C ASN A 255 -3.99 -28.85 -8.68
N TYR A 256 -3.88 -27.79 -7.88
CA TYR A 256 -2.64 -27.06 -7.66
C TYR A 256 -1.55 -27.87 -6.92
N LEU A 257 -1.90 -29.01 -6.30
CA LEU A 257 -0.93 -29.93 -5.71
C LEU A 257 -0.37 -30.93 -6.73
N LEU A 258 -1.11 -31.17 -7.82
CA LEU A 258 -0.75 -32.13 -8.86
C LEU A 258 -0.07 -31.46 -10.06
N MET A 259 -0.47 -30.22 -10.37
CA MET A 259 0.08 -29.45 -11.48
C MET A 259 0.85 -28.24 -10.98
N THR A 260 2.12 -28.15 -11.38
CA THR A 260 2.96 -26.99 -11.08
C THR A 260 2.48 -25.78 -11.87
N ASP A 261 2.21 -24.69 -11.15
CA ASP A 261 1.89 -23.41 -11.77
C ASP A 261 3.16 -22.66 -12.13
N PHE A 262 3.57 -22.78 -13.39
CA PHE A 262 4.75 -22.09 -13.91
C PHE A 262 4.51 -20.60 -14.19
N ARG A 263 3.26 -20.13 -14.16
CA ARG A 263 2.91 -18.75 -14.50
C ARG A 263 2.94 -17.83 -13.28
N GLU A 264 2.54 -18.33 -12.11
CA GLU A 264 2.50 -17.52 -10.89
C GLU A 264 3.81 -16.79 -10.57
N PRO A 265 5.02 -17.42 -10.68
CA PRO A 265 6.26 -16.71 -10.41
C PRO A 265 6.47 -15.48 -11.29
N LEU A 266 6.11 -15.57 -12.58
CA LEU A 266 6.16 -14.44 -13.50
C LEU A 266 5.16 -13.36 -13.09
N VAL A 267 3.94 -13.74 -12.71
CA VAL A 267 2.89 -12.80 -12.29
C VAL A 267 3.30 -12.04 -11.03
N LYS A 268 3.86 -12.73 -10.03
CA LYS A 268 4.37 -12.13 -8.78
C LYS A 268 5.41 -11.06 -9.07
N VAL A 269 6.45 -11.40 -9.84
CA VAL A 269 7.53 -10.44 -10.16
C VAL A 269 7.03 -9.34 -11.10
N SER A 270 6.13 -9.64 -12.05
CA SER A 270 5.53 -8.62 -12.93
C SER A 270 4.72 -7.59 -12.15
N LEU A 271 3.96 -8.03 -11.15
CA LEU A 271 3.20 -7.16 -10.26
C LEU A 271 4.11 -6.25 -9.44
N GLN A 272 5.13 -6.81 -8.79
CA GLN A 272 6.12 -6.04 -8.02
C GLN A 272 6.83 -5.02 -8.91
N PHE A 273 7.31 -5.46 -10.08
CA PHE A 273 8.03 -4.59 -11.01
C PHE A 273 7.14 -3.47 -11.57
N LEU A 274 5.89 -3.77 -11.97
CA LEU A 274 4.94 -2.76 -12.44
C LEU A 274 4.65 -1.69 -11.38
N ILE A 275 4.47 -2.09 -10.12
CA ILE A 275 4.25 -1.16 -9.01
C ILE A 275 5.45 -0.23 -8.85
N VAL A 276 6.66 -0.78 -8.85
CA VAL A 276 7.90 0.00 -8.72
C VAL A 276 8.07 0.96 -9.90
N CYS A 277 7.79 0.53 -11.15
CA CYS A 277 7.79 1.42 -12.32
C CYS A 277 6.78 2.57 -12.24
N LEU A 278 5.73 2.44 -11.42
CA LEU A 278 4.71 3.45 -11.17
C LEU A 278 5.05 4.37 -9.98
N ASP A 279 6.22 4.20 -9.35
CA ASP A 279 6.71 5.14 -8.35
C ASP A 279 7.09 6.49 -9.00
N LYS A 280 6.84 7.58 -8.28
CA LYS A 280 7.10 8.95 -8.73
C LYS A 280 8.04 9.64 -7.75
N ASP A 281 9.01 10.37 -8.27
CA ASP A 281 9.87 11.20 -7.44
C ASP A 281 9.05 12.37 -6.85
N SER A 282 9.10 12.54 -5.52
CA SER A 282 8.41 13.61 -4.81
C SER A 282 9.07 14.99 -5.03
N HIS A 283 10.33 15.03 -5.47
CA HIS A 283 11.13 16.25 -5.58
C HIS A 283 11.25 16.83 -7.00
N SER A 284 10.49 16.34 -7.98
CA SER A 284 10.62 16.72 -9.40
C SER A 284 10.06 18.13 -9.73
N LYS A 285 10.51 19.18 -9.04
CA LYS A 285 10.23 20.58 -9.41
C LYS A 285 11.36 21.24 -10.22
N ASN A 286 12.47 20.55 -10.47
CA ASN A 286 13.57 21.08 -11.27
C ASN A 286 13.50 20.50 -12.69
N GLU A 287 13.15 21.35 -13.66
CA GLU A 287 13.08 21.06 -15.10
C GLU A 287 14.47 20.82 -15.74
N GLU A 288 15.57 20.87 -14.98
CA GLU A 288 16.95 20.93 -15.51
C GLU A 288 17.63 19.56 -15.75
N ASP A 289 17.11 18.44 -15.24
CA ASP A 289 17.78 17.11 -15.33
C ASP A 289 17.40 16.27 -16.58
N GLY A 290 16.68 16.82 -17.58
CA GLY A 290 16.50 16.22 -18.92
C GLY A 290 15.64 14.94 -19.03
N TYR A 291 15.17 14.36 -17.93
CA TYR A 291 14.30 13.18 -17.91
C TYR A 291 12.99 13.44 -17.15
N ALA A 292 11.99 13.99 -17.84
CA ALA A 292 10.80 14.56 -17.18
C ALA A 292 9.52 13.70 -17.20
N GLU A 293 9.41 12.66 -18.06
CA GLU A 293 8.15 11.89 -18.21
C GLU A 293 8.34 10.39 -17.97
N ASN A 294 7.66 9.85 -16.94
CA ASN A 294 7.51 8.42 -16.74
C ASN A 294 6.38 7.89 -17.65
N TYR A 295 6.76 7.15 -18.70
CA TYR A 295 5.80 6.66 -19.70
C TYR A 295 4.88 5.56 -19.18
N PHE A 296 5.25 4.82 -18.12
CA PHE A 296 4.34 3.85 -17.51
C PHE A 296 3.14 4.55 -16.88
N ILE A 297 3.39 5.64 -16.14
CA ILE A 297 2.33 6.50 -15.58
C ILE A 297 1.51 7.12 -16.72
N ASN A 298 2.19 7.61 -17.77
CA ASN A 298 1.53 8.20 -18.94
C ASN A 298 0.57 7.21 -19.61
N TYR A 299 1.03 5.99 -19.94
CA TYR A 299 0.21 4.95 -20.55
C TYR A 299 -0.97 4.55 -19.66
N LEU A 300 -0.72 4.32 -18.37
CA LEU A 300 -1.78 3.99 -17.41
C LEU A 300 -2.87 5.08 -17.35
N SER A 301 -2.48 6.35 -17.33
CA SER A 301 -3.40 7.49 -17.29
C SER A 301 -4.24 7.66 -18.58
N ARG A 302 -3.72 7.15 -19.71
CA ARG A 302 -4.34 7.27 -21.04
C ARG A 302 -5.27 6.11 -21.40
N ILE A 303 -5.29 5.01 -20.64
CA ILE A 303 -6.29 3.94 -20.81
C ILE A 303 -7.69 4.55 -20.62
N HIS A 304 -8.61 4.29 -21.55
CA HIS A 304 -9.93 4.91 -21.54
C HIS A 304 -11.05 4.09 -22.17
N ARG A 305 -10.75 2.97 -22.85
CA ARG A 305 -11.77 2.12 -23.45
C ARG A 305 -12.48 1.33 -22.35
N GLU A 306 -13.80 1.26 -22.42
CA GLU A 306 -14.59 0.52 -21.42
C GLU A 306 -14.23 -0.97 -21.39
N GLU A 307 -13.92 -1.59 -22.54
CA GLU A 307 -13.46 -2.98 -22.62
C GLU A 307 -12.13 -3.22 -21.87
N ASP A 308 -11.19 -2.27 -21.99
CA ASP A 308 -9.91 -2.34 -21.28
C ASP A 308 -10.14 -2.21 -19.76
N PHE A 309 -11.02 -1.31 -19.34
CA PHE A 309 -11.38 -1.16 -17.93
C PHE A 309 -12.10 -2.38 -17.36
N ASP A 310 -13.02 -2.98 -18.11
CA ASP A 310 -13.69 -4.23 -17.74
C ASP A 310 -12.69 -5.39 -17.58
N PHE A 311 -11.73 -5.52 -18.51
CA PHE A 311 -10.66 -6.51 -18.42
C PHE A 311 -9.82 -6.33 -17.14
N ILE A 312 -9.37 -5.10 -16.85
CA ILE A 312 -8.59 -4.79 -15.64
C ILE A 312 -9.40 -5.07 -14.37
N LEU A 313 -10.65 -4.60 -14.32
CA LEU A 313 -11.55 -4.77 -13.17
C LEU A 313 -11.86 -6.25 -12.89
N LYS A 314 -12.12 -7.05 -13.93
CA LYS A 314 -12.31 -8.50 -13.80
C LYS A 314 -11.05 -9.20 -13.29
N GLY A 315 -9.87 -8.74 -13.72
CA GLY A 315 -8.58 -9.20 -13.20
C GLY A 315 -8.46 -8.98 -11.68
N PHE A 316 -8.66 -7.74 -11.22
CA PHE A 316 -8.62 -7.42 -9.79
C PHE A 316 -9.67 -8.19 -9.00
N THR A 317 -10.91 -8.22 -9.49
CA THR A 317 -12.03 -8.90 -8.81
C THR A 317 -11.74 -10.39 -8.66
N ARG A 318 -11.26 -11.06 -9.72
CA ARG A 318 -10.90 -12.49 -9.67
C ARG A 318 -9.81 -12.76 -8.65
N LEU A 319 -8.75 -11.95 -8.65
CA LEU A 319 -7.58 -12.18 -7.79
C LEU A 319 -7.86 -11.83 -6.32
N LEU A 320 -8.52 -10.71 -6.03
CA LEU A 320 -8.86 -10.32 -4.66
C LEU A 320 -9.88 -11.27 -4.02
N ASN A 321 -10.89 -11.73 -4.77
CA ASN A 321 -11.89 -12.67 -4.25
C ASN A 321 -11.37 -14.10 -4.08
N ASN A 322 -10.19 -14.44 -4.61
CA ASN A 322 -9.60 -15.77 -4.44
C ASN A 322 -9.49 -16.17 -2.95
N GLN A 323 -9.18 -15.21 -2.06
CA GLN A 323 -9.12 -15.47 -0.62
C GLN A 323 -10.47 -15.80 0.00
N LEU A 324 -11.55 -15.22 -0.53
CA LEU A 324 -12.92 -15.38 -0.03
C LEU A 324 -13.61 -16.66 -0.53
N GLN A 325 -13.07 -17.32 -1.54
CA GLN A 325 -13.66 -18.56 -2.07
C GLN A 325 -13.66 -19.66 -1.01
N ALA A 326 -14.86 -20.02 -0.56
CA ALA A 326 -15.12 -21.17 0.30
C ALA A 326 -15.44 -22.38 -0.57
N THR A 327 -14.92 -23.54 -0.18
CA THR A 327 -15.21 -24.84 -0.81
C THR A 327 -15.58 -25.83 0.27
N TYR A 328 -16.33 -26.87 -0.09
CA TYR A 328 -16.72 -27.92 0.87
C TYR A 328 -15.50 -28.64 1.46
N PHE A 329 -14.42 -28.73 0.68
CA PHE A 329 -13.19 -29.37 1.09
C PHE A 329 -12.17 -28.35 1.61
N PRO A 330 -11.53 -28.61 2.76
CA PRO A 330 -10.55 -27.69 3.33
C PRO A 330 -9.32 -27.59 2.42
N LYS A 331 -8.84 -26.35 2.22
CA LYS A 331 -7.65 -26.05 1.40
C LYS A 331 -7.72 -26.66 -0.01
N SER A 332 -8.91 -26.85 -0.58
CA SER A 332 -9.01 -27.47 -1.89
C SER A 332 -8.75 -26.53 -3.07
N LEU A 333 -8.70 -25.23 -2.84
CA LEU A 333 -8.35 -24.23 -3.85
C LEU A 333 -7.03 -23.57 -3.50
N LYS A 334 -6.26 -23.25 -4.55
CA LYS A 334 -5.03 -22.47 -4.45
C LYS A 334 -5.37 -21.07 -3.95
N LYS A 335 -4.62 -20.59 -2.96
CA LYS A 335 -4.74 -19.23 -2.41
C LYS A 335 -3.52 -18.41 -2.83
N ILE A 336 -3.75 -17.23 -3.39
CA ILE A 336 -2.67 -16.34 -3.81
C ILE A 336 -2.01 -15.64 -2.62
N GLU A 337 -0.71 -15.39 -2.71
CA GLU A 337 0.05 -14.78 -1.61
C GLU A 337 0.41 -13.31 -1.84
N PHE A 338 0.01 -12.73 -2.98
CA PHE A 338 0.41 -11.38 -3.43
C PHE A 338 -0.75 -10.36 -3.37
N HIS A 339 -1.67 -10.54 -2.41
CA HIS A 339 -2.84 -9.64 -2.26
C HIS A 339 -2.44 -8.23 -1.81
N GLN A 340 -1.36 -8.09 -1.04
CA GLN A 340 -0.84 -6.78 -0.61
C GLN A 340 -0.41 -5.95 -1.82
N GLU A 341 0.36 -6.54 -2.72
CA GLU A 341 0.82 -5.91 -3.95
C GLU A 341 -0.36 -5.57 -4.88
N LEU A 342 -1.39 -6.44 -4.96
CA LEU A 342 -2.60 -6.14 -5.74
C LEU A 342 -3.32 -4.89 -5.25
N LEU A 343 -3.41 -4.68 -3.93
CA LEU A 343 -4.02 -3.49 -3.36
C LEU A 343 -3.21 -2.22 -3.68
N VAL A 344 -1.87 -2.32 -3.69
CA VAL A 344 -1.00 -1.21 -4.12
C VAL A 344 -1.20 -0.91 -5.61
N LEU A 345 -1.25 -1.93 -6.47
CA LEU A 345 -1.49 -1.71 -7.90
C LEU A 345 -2.88 -1.09 -8.14
N LEU A 346 -3.92 -1.58 -7.46
CA LEU A 346 -5.28 -1.03 -7.55
C LEU A 346 -5.31 0.44 -7.13
N TRP A 347 -4.62 0.78 -6.04
CA TRP A 347 -4.41 2.17 -5.62
C TRP A 347 -3.80 3.00 -6.75
N LYS A 348 -2.68 2.54 -7.33
CA LYS A 348 -1.98 3.26 -8.40
C LYS A 348 -2.84 3.42 -9.67
N CYS A 349 -3.64 2.43 -10.02
CA CYS A 349 -4.61 2.53 -11.12
C CYS A 349 -5.67 3.61 -10.86
N CYS A 350 -6.22 3.67 -9.64
CA CYS A 350 -7.21 4.69 -9.27
C CYS A 350 -6.59 6.09 -9.15
N GLU A 351 -5.38 6.20 -8.62
CA GLU A 351 -4.65 7.45 -8.46
C GLU A 351 -4.31 8.08 -9.83
N PHE A 352 -3.65 7.32 -10.71
CA PHE A 352 -3.18 7.83 -11.99
C PHE A 352 -4.22 7.84 -13.10
N ASN A 353 -5.32 7.09 -12.96
CA ASN A 353 -6.40 7.07 -13.94
C ASN A 353 -7.77 7.30 -13.29
N GLN A 354 -8.14 8.58 -13.20
CA GLN A 354 -9.44 8.98 -12.66
C GLN A 354 -10.62 8.42 -13.46
N LYS A 355 -10.46 8.18 -14.78
CA LYS A 355 -11.52 7.56 -15.60
C LYS A 355 -11.78 6.11 -15.16
N PHE A 356 -10.73 5.37 -14.82
CA PHE A 356 -10.85 4.02 -14.26
C PHE A 356 -11.51 4.05 -12.88
N LEU A 357 -11.14 4.99 -12.00
CA LEU A 357 -11.81 5.18 -10.70
C LEU A 357 -13.32 5.42 -10.88
N TYR A 358 -13.71 6.34 -11.76
CA TYR A 358 -15.13 6.59 -12.05
C TYR A 358 -15.83 5.38 -12.67
N PHE A 359 -15.14 4.61 -13.51
CA PHE A 359 -15.67 3.38 -14.08
C PHE A 359 -15.97 2.32 -13.00
N ILE A 360 -15.03 2.08 -12.07
CA ILE A 360 -15.26 1.18 -10.92
C ILE A 360 -16.51 1.60 -10.15
N LEU A 361 -16.59 2.90 -9.81
CA LEU A 361 -17.68 3.45 -8.99
C LEU A 361 -19.04 3.48 -9.70
N LYS A 362 -19.07 3.46 -11.03
CA LYS A 362 -20.29 3.36 -11.82
C LYS A 362 -20.90 1.95 -11.75
N THR A 363 -20.06 0.92 -11.66
CA THR A 363 -20.46 -0.50 -11.75
C THR A 363 -20.80 -1.09 -10.38
N SER A 364 -21.53 -2.21 -10.36
CA SER A 364 -21.76 -3.01 -9.13
C SER A 364 -20.46 -3.55 -8.54
N ASP A 365 -19.53 -3.87 -9.42
CA ASP A 365 -18.35 -4.69 -9.19
C ASP A 365 -17.37 -4.03 -8.22
N MET A 366 -17.52 -2.72 -7.96
CA MET A 366 -16.85 -2.07 -6.84
C MET A 366 -17.10 -2.79 -5.51
N LEU A 367 -18.30 -3.35 -5.30
CA LEU A 367 -18.58 -4.11 -4.07
C LEU A 367 -17.80 -5.42 -4.02
N ASP A 368 -17.53 -6.04 -5.17
CA ASP A 368 -16.69 -7.23 -5.27
C ASP A 368 -15.20 -6.91 -5.04
N ILE A 369 -14.80 -5.63 -5.14
CA ILE A 369 -13.50 -5.13 -4.67
C ILE A 369 -13.55 -4.82 -3.16
N LEU A 370 -14.61 -4.15 -2.69
CA LEU A 370 -14.75 -3.69 -1.31
C LEU A 370 -14.78 -4.85 -0.31
N VAL A 371 -15.52 -5.92 -0.61
CA VAL A 371 -15.69 -7.05 0.33
C VAL A 371 -14.35 -7.74 0.67
N PRO A 372 -13.47 -8.09 -0.29
CA PRO A 372 -12.12 -8.57 0.01
C PRO A 372 -11.28 -7.62 0.86
N ILE A 373 -11.37 -6.31 0.63
CA ILE A 373 -10.64 -5.31 1.42
C ILE A 373 -11.12 -5.33 2.87
N LEU A 374 -12.45 -5.35 3.08
CA LEU A 374 -13.04 -5.43 4.42
C LEU A 374 -12.73 -6.75 5.13
N TYR A 375 -12.65 -7.86 4.39
CA TYR A 375 -12.19 -9.14 4.92
C TYR A 375 -10.74 -9.03 5.43
N HIS A 376 -9.82 -8.51 4.62
CA HIS A 376 -8.41 -8.37 5.01
C HIS A 376 -8.22 -7.40 6.18
N LEU A 377 -9.00 -6.32 6.23
CA LEU A 377 -9.05 -5.40 7.37
C LEU A 377 -9.47 -6.10 8.66
N ASN A 378 -10.56 -6.87 8.61
CA ASN A 378 -11.06 -7.59 9.77
C ASN A 378 -10.09 -8.69 10.22
N ASP A 379 -9.55 -9.48 9.31
CA ASP A 379 -8.59 -10.56 9.61
C ASP A 379 -7.29 -10.02 10.23
N SER A 380 -6.80 -8.89 9.72
CA SER A 380 -5.51 -8.33 10.14
C SER A 380 -5.58 -7.41 11.37
N ARG A 381 -6.77 -7.16 11.92
CA ARG A 381 -7.01 -6.12 12.96
C ARG A 381 -6.20 -6.27 14.25
N THR A 382 -5.85 -7.52 14.60
CA THR A 382 -5.12 -7.84 15.84
C THR A 382 -3.64 -8.12 15.61
N ASP A 383 -3.20 -8.28 14.36
CA ASP A 383 -1.84 -8.67 14.00
C ASP A 383 -0.97 -7.41 13.73
N PRO A 384 -0.01 -7.08 14.62
CA PRO A 384 0.87 -5.92 14.43
C PRO A 384 1.72 -6.01 13.16
N SER A 385 2.05 -7.22 12.69
CA SER A 385 2.90 -7.42 11.50
C SER A 385 2.19 -7.04 10.20
N ARG A 386 0.85 -7.04 10.21
CA ARG A 386 0.00 -6.72 9.05
C ARG A 386 -0.54 -5.29 9.07
N ILE A 387 -0.01 -4.45 9.94
CA ILE A 387 -0.52 -3.08 10.10
C ILE A 387 -0.40 -2.26 8.81
N GLY A 388 0.63 -2.49 7.99
CA GLY A 388 0.78 -1.83 6.69
C GLY A 388 -0.35 -2.19 5.71
N LEU A 389 -0.79 -3.46 5.71
CA LEU A 389 -1.95 -3.91 4.92
C LEU A 389 -3.24 -3.21 5.39
N VAL A 390 -3.39 -2.98 6.70
CA VAL A 390 -4.53 -2.24 7.25
C VAL A 390 -4.52 -0.79 6.76
N HIS A 391 -3.39 -0.10 6.84
CA HIS A 391 -3.24 1.28 6.34
C HIS A 391 -3.55 1.37 4.83
N MET A 392 -2.96 0.49 4.01
CA MET A 392 -3.23 0.43 2.57
C MET A 392 -4.73 0.28 2.26
N SER A 393 -5.38 -0.62 2.99
CA SER A 393 -6.80 -0.92 2.81
C SER A 393 -7.68 0.26 3.21
N VAL A 394 -7.37 0.92 4.34
CA VAL A 394 -8.07 2.13 4.79
C VAL A 394 -7.88 3.28 3.80
N PHE A 395 -6.65 3.51 3.31
CA PHE A 395 -6.40 4.56 2.32
C PHE A 395 -7.19 4.30 1.05
N LEU A 396 -7.17 3.07 0.51
CA LEU A 396 -7.95 2.78 -0.69
C LEU A 396 -9.44 3.09 -0.48
N ILE A 397 -10.02 2.72 0.67
CA ILE A 397 -11.42 3.05 0.97
C ILE A 397 -11.60 4.58 1.13
N LEU A 398 -10.63 5.29 1.71
CA LEU A 398 -10.65 6.76 1.80
C LEU A 398 -10.70 7.39 0.41
N LEU A 399 -9.86 6.93 -0.51
CA LEU A 399 -9.86 7.35 -1.91
C LEU A 399 -11.23 7.12 -2.58
N LEU A 400 -11.80 5.92 -2.43
CA LEU A 400 -13.12 5.59 -2.97
C LEU A 400 -14.25 6.42 -2.34
N SER A 401 -14.17 6.70 -1.03
CA SER A 401 -15.18 7.44 -0.27
C SER A 401 -15.30 8.92 -0.68
N GLY A 402 -14.28 9.46 -1.34
CA GLY A 402 -14.27 10.82 -1.87
C GLY A 402 -15.26 11.07 -3.01
N GLU A 403 -15.93 10.01 -3.49
CA GLU A 403 -16.90 10.06 -4.58
C GLU A 403 -18.30 9.63 -4.14
N ARG A 404 -19.31 10.41 -4.54
CA ARG A 404 -20.73 10.19 -4.19
C ARG A 404 -21.23 8.79 -4.55
N ASN A 405 -20.82 8.27 -5.70
CA ASN A 405 -21.28 6.97 -6.19
C ASN A 405 -20.89 5.83 -5.26
N PHE A 406 -19.76 5.94 -4.54
CA PHE A 406 -19.36 4.97 -3.54
C PHE A 406 -20.42 4.85 -2.44
N GLY A 407 -20.76 5.97 -1.77
CA GLY A 407 -21.77 5.99 -0.71
C GLY A 407 -23.15 5.53 -1.17
N VAL A 408 -23.56 5.89 -2.39
CA VAL A 408 -24.83 5.43 -2.96
C VAL A 408 -24.85 3.91 -3.17
N ARG A 409 -23.76 3.33 -3.68
CA ARG A 409 -23.66 1.89 -3.97
C ARG A 409 -23.61 1.02 -2.72
N LEU A 410 -23.13 1.54 -1.59
CA LEU A 410 -23.11 0.80 -0.32
C LEU A 410 -24.51 0.36 0.15
N ASN A 411 -25.58 1.00 -0.33
CA ASN A 411 -26.96 0.63 0.00
C ASN A 411 -27.42 -0.70 -0.64
N LYS A 412 -26.61 -1.34 -1.49
CA LYS A 412 -26.97 -2.67 -2.02
C LYS A 412 -27.04 -3.69 -0.88
N PRO A 413 -28.03 -4.60 -0.88
CA PRO A 413 -28.13 -5.66 0.11
C PRO A 413 -26.86 -6.52 0.18
N PHE A 414 -26.40 -6.84 1.38
CA PHE A 414 -25.27 -7.74 1.59
C PHE A 414 -25.78 -9.14 1.92
N THR A 415 -25.38 -10.13 1.12
CA THR A 415 -25.89 -11.51 1.19
C THR A 415 -24.84 -12.55 1.57
N SER A 416 -23.55 -12.21 1.51
CA SER A 416 -22.46 -13.17 1.68
C SER A 416 -22.17 -13.45 3.16
N ARG A 417 -22.87 -14.44 3.73
CA ARG A 417 -22.76 -14.81 5.15
C ARG A 417 -21.61 -15.79 5.38
N GLY A 418 -20.80 -15.57 6.42
CA GLY A 418 -19.83 -16.55 6.94
C GLY A 418 -18.39 -16.43 6.43
N ILE A 419 -18.09 -15.51 5.51
CA ILE A 419 -16.72 -15.29 5.02
C ILE A 419 -15.93 -14.37 5.96
N ILE A 420 -16.60 -13.37 6.53
CA ILE A 420 -16.01 -12.38 7.43
C ILE A 420 -16.52 -12.65 8.84
N ASP A 421 -15.62 -12.75 9.81
CA ASP A 421 -15.93 -12.80 11.24
C ASP A 421 -16.55 -11.48 11.70
N VAL A 422 -17.86 -11.33 11.53
CA VAL A 422 -18.68 -10.21 12.01
C VAL A 422 -19.99 -10.72 12.62
N PRO A 423 -20.62 -9.98 13.56
CA PRO A 423 -21.94 -10.31 14.07
C PRO A 423 -22.96 -10.53 12.95
N ILE A 424 -23.94 -11.41 13.17
CA ILE A 424 -25.00 -11.66 12.19
C ILE A 424 -25.88 -10.41 12.08
N PHE A 425 -26.07 -9.92 10.86
CA PHE A 425 -26.98 -8.82 10.56
C PHE A 425 -27.69 -9.05 9.23
N THR A 426 -28.82 -8.36 9.05
CA THR A 426 -29.54 -8.25 7.78
C THR A 426 -29.52 -6.79 7.35
N GLY A 427 -28.74 -6.48 6.33
CA GLY A 427 -28.52 -5.10 5.92
C GLY A 427 -27.78 -4.98 4.59
N THR A 428 -27.08 -3.88 4.45
CA THR A 428 -26.42 -3.44 3.22
C THR A 428 -24.89 -3.57 3.34
N HIS A 429 -24.17 -3.24 2.27
CA HIS A 429 -22.70 -3.17 2.33
C HIS A 429 -22.21 -2.01 3.22
N ALA A 430 -23.04 -0.97 3.44
CA ALA A 430 -22.76 0.08 4.42
C ALA A 430 -22.68 -0.48 5.84
N ASP A 431 -23.59 -1.40 6.19
CA ASP A 431 -23.58 -2.07 7.48
C ASP A 431 -22.29 -2.86 7.68
N LEU A 432 -21.87 -3.64 6.68
CA LEU A 432 -20.62 -4.39 6.73
C LEU A 432 -19.41 -3.46 6.97
N LEU A 433 -19.31 -2.36 6.21
CA LEU A 433 -18.24 -1.37 6.32
C LEU A 433 -18.16 -0.82 7.75
N ILE A 434 -19.29 -0.34 8.29
CA ILE A 434 -19.35 0.28 9.62
C ILE A 434 -19.06 -0.74 10.72
N ILE A 435 -19.55 -1.98 10.61
CA ILE A 435 -19.29 -3.03 11.60
C ILE A 435 -17.80 -3.38 11.63
N VAL A 436 -17.14 -3.51 10.48
CA VAL A 436 -15.69 -3.76 10.42
C VAL A 436 -14.90 -2.58 11.00
N PHE A 437 -15.28 -1.35 10.68
CA PHE A 437 -14.62 -0.15 11.20
C PHE A 437 -14.80 -0.01 12.72
N HIS A 438 -16.00 -0.33 13.23
CA HIS A 438 -16.25 -0.41 14.66
C HIS A 438 -15.33 -1.44 15.33
N LYS A 439 -15.17 -2.65 14.77
CA LYS A 439 -14.23 -3.65 15.32
C LYS A 439 -12.78 -3.17 15.28
N LEU A 440 -12.35 -2.49 14.21
CA LEU A 440 -11.00 -1.90 14.14
C LEU A 440 -10.77 -0.85 15.23
N ILE A 441 -11.76 0.00 15.50
CA ILE A 441 -11.66 1.05 16.51
C ILE A 441 -11.70 0.48 17.94
N THR A 442 -12.56 -0.50 18.20
CA THR A 442 -12.85 -0.95 19.57
C THR A 442 -12.06 -2.19 20.00
N SER A 443 -11.62 -3.02 19.06
CA SER A 443 -10.93 -4.29 19.33
C SER A 443 -9.63 -4.45 18.53
N GLY A 444 -9.20 -3.39 17.84
CA GLY A 444 -7.96 -3.39 17.07
C GLY A 444 -6.73 -3.16 17.94
N ASN A 445 -5.56 -3.38 17.33
CA ASN A 445 -4.27 -3.05 17.94
C ASN A 445 -4.16 -1.54 18.26
N HIS A 446 -3.55 -1.17 19.39
CA HIS A 446 -3.30 0.23 19.80
C HIS A 446 -2.63 1.07 18.70
N LYS A 447 -1.75 0.46 17.89
CA LYS A 447 -1.10 1.14 16.76
C LYS A 447 -2.09 1.60 15.67
N LEU A 448 -3.33 1.10 15.67
CA LEU A 448 -4.39 1.54 14.74
C LEU A 448 -5.06 2.85 15.15
N GLN A 449 -4.74 3.40 16.33
CA GLN A 449 -5.28 4.70 16.76
C GLN A 449 -4.97 5.82 15.76
N SER A 450 -3.81 5.77 15.09
CA SER A 450 -3.44 6.72 14.03
C SER A 450 -4.39 6.71 12.83
N LEU A 451 -5.19 5.64 12.65
CA LEU A 451 -6.15 5.51 11.56
C LEU A 451 -7.58 5.94 11.95
N PHE A 452 -7.85 6.26 13.22
CA PHE A 452 -9.22 6.57 13.67
C PHE A 452 -9.81 7.75 12.92
N ASP A 453 -9.02 8.80 12.69
CA ASP A 453 -9.43 9.96 11.88
C ASP A 453 -9.80 9.56 10.45
N CYS A 454 -9.01 8.67 9.82
CA CYS A 454 -9.27 8.18 8.47
C CYS A 454 -10.57 7.37 8.42
N LEU A 455 -10.74 6.43 9.36
CA LEU A 455 -11.92 5.57 9.45
C LEU A 455 -13.20 6.38 9.66
N LEU A 456 -13.17 7.36 10.55
CA LEU A 456 -14.32 8.24 10.79
C LEU A 456 -14.57 9.18 9.61
N THR A 457 -13.51 9.70 8.96
CA THR A 457 -13.64 10.52 7.75
C THR A 457 -14.38 9.76 6.64
N ILE A 458 -14.04 8.49 6.41
CA ILE A 458 -14.74 7.63 5.45
C ILE A 458 -16.23 7.51 5.81
N ILE A 459 -16.55 7.25 7.09
CA ILE A 459 -17.94 7.12 7.55
C ILE A 459 -18.69 8.43 7.33
N VAL A 460 -18.08 9.57 7.64
CA VAL A 460 -18.66 10.90 7.39
C VAL A 460 -18.90 11.14 5.91
N ASN A 461 -17.95 10.82 5.04
CA ASN A 461 -18.10 10.97 3.58
C ASN A 461 -19.30 10.18 3.02
N VAL A 462 -19.56 8.98 3.54
CA VAL A 462 -20.67 8.13 3.07
C VAL A 462 -22.00 8.42 3.76
N SER A 463 -21.97 9.00 4.96
CA SER A 463 -23.13 9.21 5.83
C SER A 463 -24.35 9.91 5.19
N PRO A 464 -24.23 10.92 4.29
CA PRO A 464 -25.37 11.56 3.65
C PRO A 464 -26.14 10.65 2.69
N TYR A 465 -25.57 9.50 2.33
CA TYR A 465 -26.11 8.58 1.33
C TYR A 465 -26.64 7.27 1.91
N LEU A 466 -26.49 7.04 3.22
CA LEU A 466 -26.87 5.78 3.87
C LEU A 466 -28.38 5.74 4.09
N LYS A 467 -29.10 4.94 3.32
CA LYS A 467 -30.57 4.94 3.30
C LYS A 467 -31.20 4.09 4.37
N SER A 468 -30.58 2.98 4.76
CA SER A 468 -31.18 2.04 5.72
C SER A 468 -30.12 1.26 6.46
N LEU A 469 -29.80 1.74 7.66
CA LEU A 469 -28.93 1.04 8.59
C LEU A 469 -29.70 -0.02 9.38
N SER A 470 -29.07 -1.18 9.55
CA SER A 470 -29.57 -2.23 10.44
C SER A 470 -29.48 -1.80 11.91
N MET A 471 -30.30 -2.43 12.75
CA MET A 471 -30.28 -2.20 14.20
C MET A 471 -28.89 -2.49 14.80
N VAL A 472 -28.18 -3.51 14.30
CA VAL A 472 -26.83 -3.85 14.75
C VAL A 472 -25.87 -2.68 14.50
N THR A 473 -25.83 -2.16 13.28
CA THR A 473 -24.98 -1.04 12.89
C THR A 473 -25.33 0.24 13.65
N ALA A 474 -26.63 0.53 13.83
CA ALA A 474 -27.10 1.66 14.62
C ALA A 474 -26.56 1.64 16.06
N ASN A 475 -26.63 0.48 16.72
CA ASN A 475 -26.05 0.30 18.06
C ASN A 475 -24.52 0.45 18.07
N LYS A 476 -23.81 -0.05 17.03
CA LYS A 476 -22.36 0.13 16.92
C LYS A 476 -21.97 1.61 16.76
N LEU A 477 -22.70 2.40 15.98
CA LEU A 477 -22.43 3.83 15.83
C LEU A 477 -22.65 4.61 17.13
N VAL A 478 -23.75 4.34 17.85
CA VAL A 478 -24.01 5.00 19.14
C VAL A 478 -23.00 4.55 20.20
N HIS A 479 -22.53 3.30 20.15
CA HIS A 479 -21.44 2.84 21.01
C HIS A 479 -20.13 3.62 20.79
N LEU A 480 -19.82 4.05 19.55
CA LEU A 480 -18.65 4.91 19.31
C LEU A 480 -18.79 6.28 20.01
N VAL A 481 -20.00 6.87 20.01
CA VAL A 481 -20.26 8.10 20.78
C VAL A 481 -20.03 7.84 22.26
N GLU A 482 -20.62 6.78 22.80
CA GLU A 482 -20.52 6.42 24.21
C GLU A 482 -19.05 6.27 24.64
N ALA A 483 -18.24 5.55 23.85
CA ALA A 483 -16.81 5.37 24.10
C ALA A 483 -16.00 6.68 24.02
N PHE A 484 -16.18 7.45 22.93
CA PHE A 484 -15.35 8.64 22.68
C PHE A 484 -15.79 9.86 23.50
N SER A 485 -17.04 9.90 23.96
CA SER A 485 -17.57 10.96 24.84
C SER A 485 -17.19 10.78 26.32
N THR A 486 -16.44 9.74 26.68
CA THR A 486 -15.99 9.56 28.07
C THR A 486 -15.00 10.66 28.46
N PRO A 487 -15.14 11.28 29.65
CA PRO A 487 -14.22 12.33 30.09
C PRO A 487 -12.75 11.90 30.08
N TRP A 488 -12.47 10.63 30.44
CA TRP A 488 -11.13 10.08 30.36
C TRP A 488 -10.58 10.13 28.93
N PHE A 489 -11.30 9.60 27.94
CA PHE A 489 -10.82 9.56 26.57
C PHE A 489 -10.63 10.97 26.00
N MET A 490 -11.63 11.84 26.14
CA MET A 490 -11.56 13.21 25.60
C MET A 490 -10.38 14.00 26.15
N PHE A 491 -10.10 13.89 27.44
CA PHE A 491 -9.07 14.70 28.10
C PHE A 491 -7.68 14.08 28.05
N SER A 492 -7.53 12.85 27.56
CA SER A 492 -6.24 12.15 27.51
C SER A 492 -5.31 12.62 26.38
N SER A 493 -5.82 13.31 25.36
CA SER A 493 -5.01 13.82 24.25
C SER A 493 -5.60 15.11 23.69
N PRO A 494 -4.77 16.05 23.21
CA PRO A 494 -5.23 17.30 22.62
C PRO A 494 -6.07 17.10 21.37
N THR A 495 -5.99 15.95 20.69
CA THR A 495 -6.68 15.70 19.41
C THR A 495 -7.94 14.84 19.54
N ASN A 496 -8.13 14.12 20.66
CA ASN A 496 -9.22 13.15 20.80
C ASN A 496 -10.62 13.74 20.61
N HIS A 497 -10.80 15.01 20.99
CA HIS A 497 -12.07 15.71 20.82
C HIS A 497 -12.47 15.87 19.33
N HIS A 498 -11.52 15.90 18.38
CA HIS A 498 -11.81 15.95 16.94
C HIS A 498 -12.59 14.71 16.46
N LEU A 499 -12.33 13.53 17.03
CA LEU A 499 -13.04 12.29 16.69
C LEU A 499 -14.55 12.41 16.98
N ILE A 500 -14.93 13.13 18.03
CA ILE A 500 -16.34 13.39 18.36
C ILE A 500 -16.98 14.28 17.30
N PHE A 501 -16.28 15.29 16.78
CA PHE A 501 -16.81 16.13 15.71
C PHE A 501 -17.18 15.31 14.48
N PHE A 502 -16.32 14.38 14.04
CA PHE A 502 -16.63 13.49 12.93
C PHE A 502 -17.86 12.62 13.23
N ILE A 503 -17.94 12.02 14.42
CA ILE A 503 -19.08 11.17 14.78
C ILE A 503 -20.38 11.97 14.78
N LEU A 504 -20.40 13.16 15.39
CA LEU A 504 -21.59 14.02 15.42
C LEU A 504 -21.99 14.52 14.03
N GLU A 505 -21.02 14.87 13.18
CA GLU A 505 -21.26 15.23 11.79
C GLU A 505 -21.91 14.08 11.00
N MET A 506 -21.43 12.85 11.17
CA MET A 506 -22.09 11.66 10.59
C MET A 506 -23.55 11.55 11.04
N PHE A 507 -23.84 11.69 12.34
CA PHE A 507 -25.22 11.62 12.82
C PHE A 507 -26.09 12.73 12.21
N ASN A 508 -25.56 13.95 12.13
CA ASN A 508 -26.27 15.07 11.52
C ASN A 508 -26.54 14.83 10.04
N ASN A 509 -25.57 14.31 9.29
CA ASN A 509 -25.75 13.95 7.89
C ASN A 509 -26.88 12.92 7.71
N ILE A 510 -26.89 11.84 8.51
CA ILE A 510 -27.92 10.80 8.39
C ILE A 510 -29.29 11.36 8.77
N ILE A 511 -29.39 12.14 9.85
CA ILE A 511 -30.64 12.74 10.31
C ILE A 511 -31.17 13.77 9.30
N GLN A 512 -30.32 14.59 8.71
CA GLN A 512 -30.76 15.66 7.80
C GLN A 512 -31.10 15.14 6.41
N TYR A 513 -30.38 14.14 5.90
CA TYR A 513 -30.50 13.69 4.52
C TYR A 513 -31.20 12.35 4.33
N GLN A 514 -31.18 11.48 5.35
CA GLN A 514 -31.65 10.10 5.24
C GLN A 514 -32.54 9.69 6.43
N PHE A 515 -33.24 10.63 7.05
CA PHE A 515 -34.12 10.36 8.20
C PHE A 515 -35.12 9.23 7.89
N ASP A 516 -35.84 9.35 6.77
CA ASP A 516 -36.98 8.50 6.42
C ASP A 516 -36.66 7.00 6.44
N GLY A 517 -35.44 6.63 6.01
CA GLY A 517 -35.03 5.23 5.93
C GLY A 517 -34.23 4.72 7.14
N ASN A 518 -33.81 5.59 8.06
CA ASN A 518 -32.93 5.24 9.20
C ASN A 518 -33.65 5.24 10.55
N SER A 519 -34.89 4.76 10.59
CA SER A 519 -35.68 4.59 11.83
C SER A 519 -34.94 3.83 12.94
N ASN A 520 -34.16 2.79 12.60
CA ASN A 520 -33.33 2.04 13.55
C ASN A 520 -32.30 2.93 14.27
N LEU A 521 -31.65 3.84 13.54
CA LEU A 521 -30.68 4.77 14.11
C LEU A 521 -31.37 5.77 15.03
N ILE A 522 -32.48 6.36 14.58
CA ILE A 522 -33.26 7.33 15.37
C ILE A 522 -33.77 6.70 16.66
N TYR A 523 -34.30 5.48 16.58
CA TYR A 523 -34.72 4.71 17.73
C TYR A 523 -33.57 4.48 18.72
N THR A 524 -32.39 4.10 18.22
CA THR A 524 -31.20 3.88 19.07
C THR A 524 -30.76 5.17 19.75
N ILE A 525 -30.78 6.32 19.05
CA ILE A 525 -30.48 7.64 19.62
C ILE A 525 -31.47 7.99 20.75
N ILE A 526 -32.77 7.76 20.56
CA ILE A 526 -33.81 8.00 21.58
C ILE A 526 -33.58 7.12 22.82
N ARG A 527 -33.26 5.84 22.61
CA ARG A 527 -32.98 4.88 23.70
C ARG A 527 -31.73 5.26 24.49
N LYS A 528 -30.70 5.76 23.82
CA LYS A 528 -29.41 6.17 24.40
C LYS A 528 -29.28 7.70 24.58
N ARG A 529 -30.40 8.41 24.68
CA ARG A 529 -30.45 9.89 24.78
C ARG A 529 -29.58 10.48 25.89
N HIS A 530 -29.38 9.76 26.98
CA HIS A 530 -28.52 10.18 28.11
C HIS A 530 -27.07 10.42 27.69
N VAL A 531 -26.53 9.67 26.72
CA VAL A 531 -25.16 9.85 26.20
C VAL A 531 -25.02 11.24 25.60
N PHE A 532 -25.99 11.65 24.79
CA PHE A 532 -25.99 12.97 24.15
C PHE A 532 -26.21 14.10 25.16
N TYR A 533 -27.11 13.91 26.14
CA TYR A 533 -27.31 14.90 27.23
C TYR A 533 -26.07 15.07 28.12
N GLN A 534 -25.31 13.99 28.36
CA GLN A 534 -24.04 14.07 29.07
C GLN A 534 -23.00 14.83 28.24
N LEU A 535 -22.91 14.53 26.94
CA LEU A 535 -22.00 15.21 26.02
C LEU A 535 -22.30 16.71 25.88
N SER A 536 -23.57 17.14 25.87
CA SER A 536 -23.90 18.58 25.88
C SER A 536 -23.54 19.26 27.20
N ASN A 537 -23.54 18.52 28.30
CA ASN A 537 -23.34 19.04 29.65
C ASN A 537 -21.97 18.65 30.22
N ILE A 538 -20.94 18.49 29.37
CA ILE A 538 -19.57 18.23 29.82
C ILE A 538 -19.15 19.30 30.83
N GLN A 539 -18.68 18.85 31.99
CA GLN A 539 -18.10 19.71 33.02
C GLN A 539 -16.72 20.20 32.59
N THR A 540 -16.49 21.51 32.70
CA THR A 540 -15.26 22.16 32.21
C THR A 540 -14.35 22.65 33.33
N ASP A 541 -14.75 22.50 34.61
CA ASP A 541 -13.93 22.89 35.74
C ASP A 541 -12.73 21.95 35.94
N SER A 542 -11.65 22.50 36.50
CA SER A 542 -10.39 21.78 36.70
C SER A 542 -10.51 20.53 37.57
N VAL A 543 -11.45 20.53 38.53
CA VAL A 543 -11.71 19.38 39.40
C VAL A 543 -12.35 18.25 38.62
N SER A 544 -13.37 18.54 37.81
CA SER A 544 -14.05 17.56 36.96
C SER A 544 -13.13 16.99 35.88
N ILE A 545 -12.27 17.81 35.28
CA ILE A 545 -11.26 17.35 34.31
C ILE A 545 -10.29 16.37 34.98
N ALA A 546 -9.73 16.75 36.14
CA ALA A 546 -8.84 15.88 36.91
C ALA A 546 -9.51 14.58 37.37
N GLN A 547 -10.79 14.64 37.78
CA GLN A 547 -11.58 13.46 38.14
C GLN A 547 -11.85 12.55 36.93
N GLY A 548 -12.13 13.13 35.76
CA GLY A 548 -12.32 12.40 34.51
C GLY A 548 -11.09 11.58 34.12
N LEU A 549 -9.90 12.20 34.20
CA LEU A 549 -8.62 11.54 33.97
C LEU A 549 -8.29 10.46 35.01
N ARG A 550 -8.65 10.68 36.29
CA ARG A 550 -8.42 9.71 37.37
C ARG A 550 -9.33 8.47 37.30
N LYS A 551 -10.58 8.62 36.86
CA LYS A 551 -11.53 7.49 36.77
C LYS A 551 -11.12 6.42 35.76
N GLY A 552 -10.31 6.76 34.76
CA GLY A 552 -9.75 5.78 33.81
C GLY A 552 -8.47 5.08 34.26
N LYS A 553 -7.85 5.48 35.39
CA LYS A 553 -6.58 4.91 35.91
C LYS A 553 -6.77 3.88 37.05
N LYS A 554 -7.96 3.29 37.25
CA LYS A 554 -8.15 2.34 38.37
C LYS A 554 -7.46 0.98 38.09
N PRO A 555 -6.62 0.46 39.02
CA PRO A 555 -6.09 -0.90 38.92
C PRO A 555 -7.15 -1.93 39.30
N VAL A 556 -7.17 -3.05 38.58
CA VAL A 556 -8.08 -4.19 38.81
C VAL A 556 -7.79 -4.86 40.17
N PRO A 557 -8.78 -5.07 41.05
CA PRO A 557 -8.63 -5.89 42.25
C PRO A 557 -8.69 -7.38 41.92
N LYS A 558 -7.83 -8.19 42.54
CA LYS A 558 -7.84 -9.67 42.47
C LYS A 558 -9.04 -10.27 43.21
N ASP A 559 -9.67 -11.24 42.53
CA ASP A 559 -10.43 -12.43 42.97
C ASP A 559 -11.63 -12.29 43.94
N SER A 560 -12.81 -12.69 43.46
CA SER A 560 -13.72 -13.63 44.14
C SER A 560 -14.65 -14.28 43.11
N GLU A 561 -14.68 -15.61 43.09
CA GLU A 561 -15.55 -16.46 42.27
C GLU A 561 -17.01 -16.38 42.76
N GLU A 562 -17.97 -16.17 41.84
CA GLU A 562 -19.31 -16.80 41.85
C GLU A 562 -20.10 -16.44 40.55
N GLU A 563 -20.80 -17.43 40.01
CA GLU A 563 -21.42 -17.47 38.68
C GLU A 563 -22.66 -16.56 38.53
N SER A 564 -22.78 -15.84 37.40
CA SER A 564 -24.06 -15.48 36.76
C SER A 564 -23.84 -14.86 35.37
N ALA A 565 -24.54 -15.39 34.36
CA ALA A 565 -24.50 -14.98 32.96
C ALA A 565 -24.89 -13.50 32.73
N GLY A 566 -24.09 -12.78 31.95
CA GLY A 566 -24.38 -11.43 31.46
C GLY A 566 -23.19 -10.86 30.69
N GLU A 567 -23.29 -10.79 29.37
CA GLU A 567 -22.29 -10.20 28.48
C GLU A 567 -21.98 -8.75 28.88
N THR A 568 -20.77 -8.52 29.40
CA THR A 568 -20.21 -7.19 29.63
C THR A 568 -18.81 -7.12 29.04
N THR A 569 -18.61 -6.18 28.12
CA THR A 569 -17.40 -5.93 27.34
C THR A 569 -16.29 -5.34 28.22
N GLN A 570 -15.16 -6.06 28.35
CA GLN A 570 -13.91 -5.52 28.86
C GLN A 570 -13.09 -4.94 27.70
N ILE A 571 -12.64 -3.68 27.84
CA ILE A 571 -11.60 -3.08 27.01
C ILE A 571 -10.28 -3.64 27.53
N GLY A 572 -9.56 -4.39 26.70
CA GLY A 572 -8.39 -5.18 27.09
C GLY A 572 -7.20 -4.31 27.50
N GLU A 573 -6.59 -4.65 28.64
CA GLU A 573 -5.24 -4.22 29.03
C GLU A 573 -4.16 -5.11 28.40
N MET A 574 -3.03 -4.46 28.12
CA MET A 574 -1.78 -4.98 27.60
C MET A 574 -1.31 -6.26 28.31
N ASN A 575 -1.08 -7.31 27.53
CA ASN A 575 -0.08 -8.33 27.83
C ASN A 575 0.75 -8.59 26.58
N GLU A 576 2.05 -8.29 26.66
CA GLU A 576 3.03 -8.65 25.64
C GLU A 576 3.16 -10.18 25.58
N ILE A 577 2.49 -10.79 24.61
CA ILE A 577 2.76 -12.16 24.20
C ILE A 577 3.76 -12.08 23.05
N ARG A 578 5.05 -12.30 23.35
CA ARG A 578 6.07 -12.54 22.32
C ARG A 578 5.77 -13.88 21.64
N ALA A 579 5.13 -13.82 20.49
CA ALA A 579 5.12 -14.93 19.53
C ALA A 579 6.50 -15.00 18.84
N PRO A 580 7.00 -16.20 18.48
CA PRO A 580 8.23 -16.33 17.71
C PRO A 580 7.99 -15.72 16.31
N MET A 581 8.62 -14.59 16.01
CA MET A 581 8.45 -13.85 14.77
C MET A 581 9.56 -14.20 13.78
N GLY A 582 9.19 -14.40 12.51
CA GLY A 582 10.13 -14.25 11.39
C GLY A 582 10.49 -12.77 11.16
N PRO A 583 11.31 -12.45 10.14
CA PRO A 583 11.74 -11.08 9.89
C PRO A 583 10.54 -10.15 9.61
N THR A 584 10.51 -8.98 10.26
CA THR A 584 9.49 -7.92 10.04
C THR A 584 10.16 -6.58 9.74
N SER A 585 9.64 -5.80 8.79
CA SER A 585 10.12 -4.45 8.43
C SER A 585 9.35 -3.34 9.15
N THR A 586 10.00 -2.27 9.58
CA THR A 586 9.33 -1.09 10.17
C THR A 586 8.65 -0.21 9.12
N LEU A 587 7.57 0.48 9.50
CA LEU A 587 6.82 1.40 8.63
C LEU A 587 7.16 2.84 9.00
N ALA A 588 7.22 3.71 7.99
CA ALA A 588 7.31 5.15 8.19
C ALA A 588 6.08 5.70 8.95
N GLN A 589 6.23 6.85 9.60
CA GLN A 589 5.10 7.53 10.22
C GLN A 589 4.09 7.96 9.16
N THR A 590 2.82 7.69 9.43
CA THR A 590 1.71 8.12 8.58
C THR A 590 1.45 9.61 8.81
N PRO A 591 1.33 10.44 7.75
CA PRO A 591 0.97 11.86 7.92
C PRO A 591 -0.40 12.06 8.60
N ALA A 592 -0.68 13.27 9.07
CA ALA A 592 -1.99 13.61 9.61
C ALA A 592 -3.06 13.68 8.52
N ILE A 593 -4.33 13.35 8.85
CA ILE A 593 -5.45 13.34 7.91
C ILE A 593 -5.71 14.70 7.26
N ASP A 594 -5.46 15.79 7.99
CA ASP A 594 -5.67 17.18 7.53
C ASP A 594 -4.75 17.53 6.36
N VAL A 595 -3.58 16.89 6.28
CA VAL A 595 -2.61 17.04 5.18
C VAL A 595 -2.96 16.12 4.01
N MET A 596 -3.75 15.07 4.26
CA MET A 596 -4.20 14.11 3.25
C MET A 596 -5.57 14.41 2.67
N THR A 597 -6.29 15.45 3.10
CA THR A 597 -7.66 15.70 2.63
C THR A 597 -7.95 17.16 2.30
N THR A 598 -8.79 17.41 1.30
CA THR A 598 -9.23 18.79 1.00
C THR A 598 -10.39 19.16 1.93
N ASN A 599 -10.22 20.19 2.76
CA ASN A 599 -11.36 20.92 3.34
C ASN A 599 -12.01 21.72 2.20
N TYR A 600 -13.17 21.27 1.72
CA TYR A 600 -13.86 21.89 0.57
C TYR A 600 -14.60 23.19 0.99
N GLU A 601 -13.89 24.13 1.61
CA GLU A 601 -14.32 25.51 1.67
C GLU A 601 -13.90 26.20 0.37
N ALA A 602 -14.88 26.59 -0.45
CA ALA A 602 -14.65 27.38 -1.65
C ALA A 602 -13.89 28.67 -1.30
N LYS A 603 -12.58 28.72 -1.59
CA LYS A 603 -11.85 29.98 -1.63
C LYS A 603 -12.23 30.71 -2.92
N GLU A 604 -13.28 31.50 -2.85
CA GLU A 604 -13.39 32.69 -3.69
C GLU A 604 -12.19 33.60 -3.44
N GLY A 605 -11.65 34.15 -4.52
CA GLY A 605 -10.33 34.75 -4.56
C GLY A 605 -10.15 35.95 -3.65
N LYS A 606 -8.93 36.05 -3.09
CA LYS A 606 -8.21 37.30 -2.84
C LYS A 606 -6.72 36.98 -2.73
N ASN A 607 -5.96 37.43 -3.74
CA ASN A 607 -4.51 37.50 -3.72
C ASN A 607 -4.09 38.52 -2.65
N GLU A 608 -3.36 38.09 -1.63
CA GLU A 608 -2.45 38.98 -0.90
C GLU A 608 -1.12 38.26 -0.66
N GLN A 609 -0.12 38.68 -1.43
CA GLN A 609 1.30 38.40 -1.22
C GLN A 609 1.74 39.10 0.07
N LYS A 610 2.20 38.35 1.07
CA LYS A 610 3.03 38.91 2.16
C LYS A 610 4.50 38.59 1.89
N GLN A 611 5.23 39.63 1.54
CA GLN A 611 6.69 39.68 1.43
C GLN A 611 7.34 39.42 2.80
N LEU A 612 8.39 38.59 2.82
CA LEU A 612 9.32 38.49 3.94
C LEU A 612 10.18 39.77 4.06
N PRO A 613 10.40 40.33 5.26
CA PRO A 613 11.36 41.40 5.45
C PRO A 613 12.80 40.88 5.46
N LYS A 614 13.67 41.53 4.69
CA LYS A 614 15.13 41.44 4.78
C LYS A 614 15.62 42.28 5.97
N GLU A 615 16.48 41.74 6.82
CA GLU A 615 17.30 42.55 7.73
C GLU A 615 18.79 42.25 7.64
N LYS A 616 19.54 43.34 7.87
CA LYS A 616 20.94 43.59 7.54
C LYS A 616 21.87 43.20 8.70
N LYS A 617 23.12 42.92 8.34
CA LYS A 617 24.27 42.73 9.23
C LYS A 617 24.51 43.95 10.14
N GLY A 618 24.85 43.67 11.40
CA GLY A 618 25.50 44.59 12.34
C GLY A 618 26.10 43.80 13.51
N GLU A 619 27.43 43.83 13.62
CA GLU A 619 28.23 43.16 14.65
C GLU A 619 28.17 43.88 16.01
N ASN A 620 28.34 43.06 17.07
CA ASN A 620 28.82 43.34 18.44
C ASN A 620 27.80 43.06 19.54
N SER A 621 27.94 41.89 20.16
CA SER A 621 28.39 41.76 21.56
C SER A 621 28.27 40.30 22.02
N LYS A 622 29.38 39.57 21.86
CA LYS A 622 29.64 38.30 22.54
C LYS A 622 29.76 38.57 24.04
N GLU A 623 28.68 38.49 24.81
CA GLU A 623 28.75 38.36 26.29
C GLU A 623 27.43 37.93 26.97
N LYS A 624 26.46 37.38 26.22
CA LYS A 624 25.18 36.87 26.80
C LYS A 624 24.88 35.39 26.51
N LEU A 625 25.87 34.62 26.05
CA LEU A 625 25.68 33.25 25.54
C LEU A 625 26.10 32.12 26.50
N GLU A 626 26.34 32.39 27.79
CA GLU A 626 26.70 31.35 28.76
C GLU A 626 25.66 31.09 29.86
N ASN A 627 24.50 31.75 29.85
CA ASN A 627 23.41 31.47 30.82
C ASN A 627 22.08 31.02 30.19
N GLU A 628 22.02 30.75 28.88
CA GLU A 628 20.83 30.20 28.19
C GLU A 628 21.08 28.78 27.64
N LYS A 629 21.94 27.98 28.29
CA LYS A 629 22.22 26.57 27.93
C LYS A 629 21.77 25.55 28.99
N LYS A 630 20.78 25.90 29.82
CA LYS A 630 20.17 25.00 30.82
C LYS A 630 18.65 25.12 30.91
N LYS A 631 17.97 25.29 29.78
CA LYS A 631 16.50 25.15 29.67
C LYS A 631 16.14 24.69 28.26
N ASP A 632 16.54 23.47 27.94
CA ASP A 632 15.88 22.63 26.93
C ASP A 632 16.05 21.19 27.46
N ASP A 633 14.99 20.39 27.32
CA ASP A 633 14.77 19.02 27.83
C ASP A 633 14.02 18.88 29.17
N GLU A 634 12.93 19.63 29.33
CA GLU A 634 11.71 19.07 29.93
C GLU A 634 10.59 19.28 28.90
N GLU A 635 10.27 18.25 28.10
CA GLU A 635 8.99 18.22 27.37
C GLU A 635 7.88 18.29 28.43
N GLU A 636 7.29 19.48 28.63
CA GLU A 636 6.11 19.64 29.49
C GLU A 636 5.00 18.75 28.92
N GLU A 637 4.71 17.65 29.62
CA GLU A 637 3.64 16.71 29.29
C GLU A 637 2.32 17.49 29.21
N TRP A 638 1.67 17.52 28.04
CA TRP A 638 0.45 18.29 27.83
C TRP A 638 -0.66 17.84 28.78
N ILE A 639 -1.39 18.80 29.39
CA ILE A 639 -2.51 18.54 30.30
C ILE A 639 -3.74 19.32 29.82
N ALA A 640 -4.90 18.67 29.81
CA ALA A 640 -6.17 19.30 29.49
C ALA A 640 -6.51 20.44 30.49
N THR A 641 -6.74 21.65 29.97
CA THR A 641 -7.14 22.83 30.76
C THR A 641 -8.62 23.18 30.54
N PRO A 642 -9.28 23.86 31.51
CA PRO A 642 -10.64 24.39 31.34
C PRO A 642 -10.80 25.26 30.09
N GLU A 643 -9.84 26.13 29.80
CA GLU A 643 -9.85 27.01 28.64
C GLU A 643 -9.80 26.22 27.33
N TRP A 644 -8.99 25.16 27.30
CA TRP A 644 -8.90 24.26 26.16
C TRP A 644 -10.24 23.54 25.92
N VAL A 645 -10.88 22.98 26.96
CA VAL A 645 -12.19 22.31 26.80
C VAL A 645 -13.25 23.29 26.30
N GLU A 646 -13.31 24.50 26.85
CA GLU A 646 -14.30 25.51 26.46
C GLU A 646 -14.11 25.98 25.00
N SER A 647 -12.86 25.96 24.50
CA SER A 647 -12.51 26.41 23.14
C SER A 647 -13.17 25.60 22.02
N TRP A 648 -13.54 24.34 22.29
CA TRP A 648 -14.16 23.43 21.33
C TRP A 648 -15.55 22.95 21.75
N LYS A 649 -15.85 22.84 23.06
CA LYS A 649 -17.15 22.36 23.56
C LYS A 649 -18.33 23.13 22.96
N SER A 650 -18.24 24.46 22.92
CA SER A 650 -19.29 25.33 22.37
C SER A 650 -19.52 25.17 20.87
N LYS A 651 -18.57 24.56 20.15
CA LYS A 651 -18.60 24.34 18.70
C LYS A 651 -19.14 22.96 18.32
N LEU A 652 -19.39 22.07 19.28
CA LEU A 652 -19.90 20.72 19.00
C LEU A 652 -21.25 20.80 18.25
N PRO A 653 -21.41 20.11 17.11
CA PRO A 653 -22.60 20.21 16.28
C PRO A 653 -23.76 19.36 16.82
N LEU A 654 -24.21 19.63 18.06
CA LEU A 654 -25.24 18.86 18.76
C LEU A 654 -26.67 19.32 18.43
N GLN A 655 -26.85 20.49 17.83
CA GLN A 655 -28.15 21.15 17.68
C GLN A 655 -29.20 20.26 17.00
N THR A 656 -28.84 19.58 15.90
CA THR A 656 -29.77 18.71 15.15
C THR A 656 -30.20 17.51 15.99
N ILE A 657 -29.25 16.79 16.61
CA ILE A 657 -29.54 15.62 17.47
C ILE A 657 -30.42 16.03 18.66
N MET A 658 -30.10 17.15 19.30
CA MET A 658 -30.89 17.68 20.42
C MET A 658 -32.30 18.04 20.00
N ARG A 659 -32.47 18.62 18.80
CA ARG A 659 -33.79 18.95 18.26
C ARG A 659 -34.62 17.71 17.99
N VAL A 660 -34.02 16.65 17.44
CA VAL A 660 -34.68 15.34 17.27
C VAL A 660 -35.14 14.80 18.62
N LEU A 661 -34.26 14.79 19.62
CA LEU A 661 -34.59 14.29 20.96
C LEU A 661 -35.73 15.09 21.62
N GLN A 662 -35.69 16.43 21.53
CA GLN A 662 -36.73 17.31 22.09
C GLN A 662 -38.12 17.05 21.49
N ILE A 663 -38.19 16.70 20.20
CA ILE A 663 -39.46 16.50 19.50
C ILE A 663 -39.95 15.06 19.67
N LEU A 664 -39.08 14.08 19.42
CA LEU A 664 -39.49 12.68 19.33
C LEU A 664 -39.59 11.98 20.67
N VAL A 665 -38.75 12.33 21.67
CA VAL A 665 -38.81 11.66 22.99
C VAL A 665 -40.20 11.82 23.63
N PRO A 666 -40.78 13.04 23.75
CA PRO A 666 -42.11 13.19 24.34
C PRO A 666 -43.22 12.49 23.53
N GLN A 667 -43.09 12.47 22.19
CA GLN A 667 -44.07 11.80 21.32
C GLN A 667 -44.05 10.28 21.49
N VAL A 668 -42.84 9.69 21.54
CA VAL A 668 -42.66 8.26 21.77
C VAL A 668 -43.14 7.88 23.17
N GLU A 669 -42.75 8.63 24.21
CA GLU A 669 -43.20 8.38 25.58
C GLU A 669 -44.72 8.46 25.72
N LYS A 670 -45.35 9.48 25.12
CA LYS A 670 -46.82 9.60 25.10
C LYS A 670 -47.48 8.42 24.41
N ILE A 671 -46.98 7.99 23.25
CA ILE A 671 -47.54 6.84 22.52
C ILE A 671 -47.38 5.54 23.30
N CYS A 672 -46.25 5.35 24.00
CA CYS A 672 -46.04 4.19 24.86
C CYS A 672 -47.05 4.17 26.02
N ILE A 673 -47.36 5.34 26.61
CA ILE A 673 -48.34 5.47 27.69
C ILE A 673 -49.77 5.29 27.18
N ASP A 674 -50.17 6.02 26.14
CA ASP A 674 -51.55 6.09 25.63
C ASP A 674 -52.03 4.75 25.04
N LYS A 675 -51.11 3.98 24.42
CA LYS A 675 -51.43 2.71 23.76
C LYS A 675 -50.91 1.48 24.52
N GLY A 676 -50.24 1.66 25.66
CA GLY A 676 -49.63 0.57 26.42
C GLY A 676 -48.56 -0.21 25.64
N LEU A 677 -47.91 0.44 24.67
CA LEU A 677 -46.98 -0.22 23.75
C LEU A 677 -45.66 -0.49 24.48
N THR A 678 -45.25 -1.75 24.49
CA THR A 678 -43.94 -2.19 25.01
C THR A 678 -43.07 -2.81 23.92
N ASP A 679 -43.63 -3.02 22.71
CA ASP A 679 -42.93 -3.66 21.61
C ASP A 679 -42.10 -2.64 20.79
N GLU A 680 -40.83 -2.97 20.60
CA GLU A 680 -39.88 -2.22 19.77
C GLU A 680 -40.38 -2.08 18.32
N SER A 681 -41.05 -3.10 17.80
CA SER A 681 -41.52 -3.12 16.41
C SER A 681 -42.56 -2.03 16.12
N GLU A 682 -43.40 -1.69 17.10
CA GLU A 682 -44.47 -0.69 16.96
C GLU A 682 -43.92 0.73 17.05
N ILE A 683 -42.90 0.95 17.89
CA ILE A 683 -42.17 2.23 17.96
C ILE A 683 -41.43 2.49 16.65
N LEU A 684 -40.77 1.46 16.09
CA LEU A 684 -40.10 1.57 14.80
C LEU A 684 -41.08 1.90 13.68
N LYS A 685 -42.26 1.26 13.64
CA LYS A 685 -43.33 1.60 12.68
C LYS A 685 -43.78 3.05 12.83
N PHE A 686 -43.95 3.56 14.06
CA PHE A 686 -44.28 4.96 14.28
C PHE A 686 -43.20 5.89 13.70
N LEU A 687 -41.92 5.63 14.00
CA LEU A 687 -40.80 6.43 13.51
C LEU A 687 -40.66 6.41 11.98
N GLN A 688 -40.98 5.28 11.32
CA GLN A 688 -40.98 5.16 9.85
C GLN A 688 -42.04 6.03 9.16
N HIS A 689 -43.17 6.31 9.82
CA HIS A 689 -44.23 7.16 9.29
C HIS A 689 -44.12 8.62 9.77
N GLY A 690 -43.24 8.90 10.73
CA GLY A 690 -42.98 10.24 11.24
C GLY A 690 -42.20 11.09 10.23
N THR A 691 -42.43 12.39 10.24
CA THR A 691 -41.64 13.35 9.45
C THR A 691 -41.11 14.47 10.35
N LEU A 692 -39.86 14.88 10.09
CA LEU A 692 -39.22 16.01 10.76
C LEU A 692 -39.00 17.21 9.82
N VAL A 693 -39.63 17.19 8.65
CA VAL A 693 -39.53 18.27 7.66
C VAL A 693 -40.05 19.58 8.27
N GLY A 694 -39.24 20.64 8.17
CA GLY A 694 -39.55 21.96 8.73
C GLY A 694 -39.36 22.09 10.25
N LEU A 695 -39.01 21.02 10.96
CA LEU A 695 -38.77 21.04 12.41
C LEU A 695 -37.28 21.01 12.79
N LEU A 696 -36.44 20.53 11.87
CA LEU A 696 -34.98 20.52 12.00
C LEU A 696 -34.36 21.85 11.56
N PRO A 697 -33.14 22.17 12.03
CA PRO A 697 -32.36 23.28 11.48
C PRO A 697 -32.15 23.12 9.97
N VAL A 698 -31.81 24.23 9.30
CA VAL A 698 -31.44 24.21 7.88
C VAL A 698 -30.32 23.19 7.66
N PRO A 699 -30.45 22.28 6.67
CA PRO A 699 -29.41 21.31 6.38
C PRO A 699 -28.08 21.99 6.10
N HIS A 700 -27.01 21.52 6.74
CA HIS A 700 -25.67 22.02 6.46
C HIS A 700 -25.19 21.46 5.12
N PRO A 701 -24.32 22.15 4.34
CA PRO A 701 -23.78 21.57 3.11
C PRO A 701 -23.10 20.22 3.34
N ILE A 702 -23.23 19.31 2.37
CA ILE A 702 -22.50 18.03 2.39
C ILE A 702 -21.02 18.34 2.11
N LEU A 703 -20.17 18.07 3.10
CA LEU A 703 -18.72 18.19 2.98
C LEU A 703 -18.12 16.82 2.68
N ILE A 704 -17.53 16.67 1.49
CA ILE A 704 -16.80 15.46 1.11
C ILE A 704 -15.30 15.72 1.19
N ARG A 705 -14.63 14.96 2.06
CA ARG A 705 -13.18 15.01 2.28
C ARG A 705 -12.49 14.04 1.34
N ARG A 706 -11.93 14.56 0.24
CA ARG A 706 -11.22 13.76 -0.78
C ARG A 706 -9.77 13.58 -0.42
N TYR A 707 -9.23 12.39 -0.69
CA TYR A 707 -7.80 12.12 -0.53
C TYR A 707 -6.95 13.03 -1.43
N ILE A 708 -5.82 13.50 -0.89
CA ILE A 708 -4.78 14.26 -1.58
C ILE A 708 -3.46 13.56 -1.35
N ALA A 709 -2.76 13.25 -2.44
CA ALA A 709 -1.39 12.77 -2.37
C ALA A 709 -0.47 13.87 -1.82
N ASN A 710 0.39 13.51 -0.87
CA ASN A 710 1.39 14.38 -0.29
C ASN A 710 2.73 13.64 -0.16
N GLU A 711 3.80 14.38 0.12
CA GLU A 711 5.15 13.81 0.17
C GLU A 711 5.28 12.71 1.23
N GLY A 712 4.67 12.90 2.40
CA GLY A 712 4.70 11.91 3.47
C GLY A 712 3.95 10.61 3.14
N THR A 713 2.79 10.71 2.47
CA THR A 713 2.06 9.53 1.98
C THR A 713 2.85 8.81 0.91
N ASN A 714 3.47 9.52 -0.03
CA ASN A 714 4.33 8.92 -1.05
C ASN A 714 5.51 8.17 -0.43
N ASN A 715 6.19 8.77 0.56
CA ASN A 715 7.30 8.13 1.27
C ASN A 715 6.82 6.90 2.06
N TRP A 716 5.64 6.98 2.69
CA TRP A 716 5.01 5.85 3.36
C TRP A 716 4.69 4.70 2.38
N PHE A 717 4.04 4.99 1.25
CA PHE A 717 3.72 4.00 0.22
C PHE A 717 4.99 3.35 -0.35
N ARG A 718 6.05 4.14 -0.57
CA ARG A 718 7.35 3.64 -1.03
C ARG A 718 7.98 2.68 -0.03
N THR A 719 8.03 3.08 1.25
CA THR A 719 8.58 2.25 2.34
C THR A 719 7.79 0.96 2.48
N TYR A 720 6.45 1.05 2.49
CA TYR A 720 5.57 -0.12 2.53
C TYR A 720 5.78 -1.05 1.33
N THR A 721 5.82 -0.49 0.11
CA THR A 721 5.99 -1.28 -1.12
C THR A 721 7.30 -2.05 -1.10
N TRP A 722 8.42 -1.39 -0.80
CA TRP A 722 9.72 -2.05 -0.73
C TRP A 722 9.83 -3.03 0.45
N GLY A 723 9.19 -2.74 1.60
CA GLY A 723 9.09 -3.68 2.71
C GLY A 723 8.37 -4.98 2.31
N VAL A 724 7.23 -4.88 1.61
CA VAL A 724 6.50 -6.05 1.08
C VAL A 724 7.35 -6.82 0.06
N ILE A 725 7.98 -6.12 -0.89
CA ILE A 725 8.84 -6.75 -1.90
C ILE A 725 10.02 -7.48 -1.25
N TYR A 726 10.67 -6.85 -0.27
CA TYR A 726 11.78 -7.42 0.49
C TYR A 726 11.35 -8.73 1.17
N LEU A 727 10.27 -8.70 1.94
CA LEU A 727 9.75 -9.87 2.68
C LEU A 727 9.27 -11.00 1.76
N ARG A 728 8.93 -10.71 0.50
CA ARG A 728 8.46 -11.70 -0.48
C ARG A 728 9.57 -12.41 -1.24
N ASN A 729 10.78 -11.84 -1.27
CA ASN A 729 11.91 -12.37 -2.04
C ASN A 729 12.96 -13.02 -1.13
N VAL A 730 12.50 -14.01 -0.33
CA VAL A 730 13.32 -14.79 0.60
C VAL A 730 13.83 -16.12 0.02
N ASP A 731 13.36 -16.54 -1.16
CA ASP A 731 13.81 -17.75 -1.86
C ASP A 731 14.07 -17.49 -3.37
N PRO A 732 15.35 -17.31 -3.78
CA PRO A 732 16.51 -17.09 -2.91
C PRO A 732 16.39 -15.75 -2.19
N ALA A 733 17.07 -15.62 -1.06
CA ALA A 733 17.05 -14.42 -0.24
C ALA A 733 17.90 -13.30 -0.87
N ILE A 734 17.32 -12.52 -1.79
CA ILE A 734 18.04 -11.57 -2.66
C ILE A 734 18.72 -10.46 -1.85
N TRP A 735 17.97 -9.85 -0.95
CA TRP A 735 18.41 -8.70 -0.13
C TRP A 735 18.66 -9.08 1.34
N TYR A 736 18.54 -10.37 1.66
CA TYR A 736 18.86 -10.85 2.99
C TYR A 736 20.38 -10.80 3.19
N ASP A 737 20.81 -10.44 4.39
CA ASP A 737 22.20 -10.13 4.76
C ASP A 737 22.81 -8.88 4.10
N THR A 738 22.04 -7.96 3.50
CA THR A 738 22.54 -6.66 3.01
C THR A 738 22.23 -5.49 3.96
N GLU A 739 23.01 -4.40 3.87
CA GLU A 739 22.87 -3.21 4.72
C GLU A 739 21.76 -2.25 4.24
N VAL A 740 20.49 -2.65 4.44
CA VAL A 740 19.31 -1.83 4.10
C VAL A 740 19.13 -0.65 5.07
N ASN A 741 18.79 0.52 4.55
CA ASN A 741 18.62 1.77 5.31
C ASN A 741 17.18 2.32 5.30
N LEU A 742 16.33 1.95 4.33
CA LEU A 742 14.98 2.52 4.18
C LEU A 742 14.00 2.09 5.27
N PHE A 743 14.21 0.93 5.88
CA PHE A 743 13.41 0.41 6.98
C PHE A 743 14.28 -0.47 7.87
N GLU A 744 13.93 -0.54 9.16
CA GLU A 744 14.61 -1.42 10.10
C GLU A 744 14.09 -2.85 9.94
N ILE A 745 15.01 -3.80 9.95
CA ILE A 745 14.70 -5.23 9.94
C ILE A 745 14.85 -5.72 11.37
N GLN A 746 13.74 -6.17 11.97
CA GLN A 746 13.81 -6.87 13.25
C GLN A 746 14.29 -8.30 12.98
N ASN A 747 15.57 -8.55 13.25
CA ASN A 747 16.15 -9.89 13.20
C ASN A 747 15.64 -10.70 14.40
N ALA A 748 15.24 -11.95 14.13
CA ALA A 748 14.71 -12.90 15.11
C ALA A 748 15.76 -13.36 16.14
#